data_AF-A0A532C068-F1
#
_entry.id   AF-A0A532C068-F1
#
_cell.length_a   1.000
_cell.length_b   1.000
_cell.length_c   1.000
_cell.angle_alpha   90.00
_cell.angle_beta   90.00
_cell.angle_gamma   90.00
#
_symmetry.space_group_name_H-M   'P 1'
#
loop_
_entity.id
_entity.type
_entity.pdbx_description
1 polymer ?
#
loop_
_entity_poly.entity_id
_entity_poly.type
_entity_poly.pdbx_seq_one_letter_code
_entity_poly.pdbx_strand_id
1 'polypeptide(L)'
;MSVMARQLTDRLKNELKAVSPVSVNASVLDEAVIQFRENFDEQHGGFGSAPKFPPSAGLSLLLRCYRRTGESRTLQMVTGTLDAMAAGGIYDHIGGGFARYSTDERWLVPHFEKMLYDNALLTRTYLEAYQVTKRASYRQVTMEILDYILLEMTDSAGGFYSATDADSEGVEGKFFVWTPAEIQAVLQNAEDTRRFCACYDITDQGNWEHRNIPNRLRPIEAVLKELNLTIDELSETISRVRPLLYRARQTRVPPGLDDKIITAWNGMLISAMAEAGRVLGIRRYIDGAMKAADFLLLVHRTSEGTLLRTSRQGRAHLDGVLEDYAYLAEGLIDLYEACGQERYLTTALQLGERMVSSFQDKDQGGFYTTATAHETLIIRAREGADGATPSGNAVAVSALARLSFHYDRQDLREAAIGGIRAYGRQIARYPRAFAKTLASVDLLGEGPIELAFVGAPSDPGLEALQLAVRELFLPNRVIASSDGTGMPSSHPLLAGKGLLDGKAALYICRNFSCQRPLTDPREVAEALLSASRRTDQPIQQTLLQGASLAGSASPEGTARYVARILSHSRHEGRMEHGYGRFGATGLTTSRLGFGTYRVATTDPEHREALKKALREGVNLIDTSTNYMDGDSERLVGSVLSESIKNGELTREEVIVVSKIGYVQGDNLKQAKAREQAGRPYPDMVKYGEGIWHCIHPEYLADQLALSLDRLGLTKLDVCLLHNPEYFLSEAAHHEGGDLATTRDVFYRRVEQAFAFFESQVAAGRISYYGVSSNTVTADPSNAEATSLSRLCDAARAAAVSQQVARHHFAVLQCPMNLYEAGALVTPNTGVDQHETVLEVAQREGIAVLVNRPLNAMPTNMSGVVRLADFPLEGDPVDFDRQCRTVAALEEEYRKAIAPALQHSGQGMAPADFFTWAIELPRVRPQIQGLEHWEQIEHQMIAPHINQVMQALTRHLTGTAAEQWEAWRDRYVPQLLILLGGLRREATERSRAKTAMLSAALDPLLPEARRKESLSRKALSVLASTPGVASVLNGMRTRNYVEDSLAILKWEPMPTVRPLYEGVRSR
;
A
#
# COMPACT_ATOMS: atom_id res chain seq x y z
N MET A 1 -20.17 5.39 30.13
CA MET A 1 -19.81 4.35 29.13
C MET A 1 -18.85 3.37 29.79
N SER A 2 -19.15 2.07 29.74
CA SER A 2 -18.34 1.03 30.39
C SER A 2 -16.94 0.92 29.77
N VAL A 3 -15.96 0.46 30.55
CA VAL A 3 -14.60 0.17 30.08
C VAL A 3 -14.60 -0.77 28.87
N MET A 4 -15.60 -1.67 28.80
CA MET A 4 -15.84 -2.59 27.68
C MET A 4 -16.28 -1.86 26.41
N ALA A 5 -17.16 -0.85 26.50
CA ALA A 5 -17.52 -0.02 25.36
C ALA A 5 -16.31 0.77 24.85
N ARG A 6 -15.42 1.22 25.75
CA ARG A 6 -14.17 1.91 25.38
C ARG A 6 -13.19 0.95 24.71
N GLN A 7 -12.97 -0.24 25.27
CA GLN A 7 -12.08 -1.26 24.70
C GLN A 7 -12.60 -1.86 23.38
N LEU A 8 -13.91 -2.04 23.23
CA LEU A 8 -14.52 -2.46 21.96
C LEU A 8 -14.41 -1.34 20.93
N THR A 9 -14.67 -0.09 21.32
CA THR A 9 -14.45 1.08 20.46
C THR A 9 -12.98 1.23 20.08
N ASP A 10 -12.05 0.97 21.00
CA ASP A 10 -10.61 1.08 20.75
C ASP A 10 -10.08 -0.10 19.91
N ARG A 11 -10.61 -1.32 20.07
CA ARG A 11 -10.34 -2.46 19.19
C ARG A 11 -10.91 -2.24 17.79
N LEU A 12 -12.17 -1.81 17.68
CA LEU A 12 -12.79 -1.47 16.40
C LEU A 12 -12.05 -0.30 15.74
N LYS A 13 -11.61 0.72 16.49
CA LYS A 13 -10.73 1.79 15.99
C LYS A 13 -9.38 1.26 15.54
N ASN A 14 -8.82 0.23 16.17
CA ASN A 14 -7.54 -0.35 15.77
C ASN A 14 -7.67 -1.30 14.57
N GLU A 15 -8.81 -1.98 14.38
CA GLU A 15 -9.11 -2.76 13.17
C GLU A 15 -9.53 -1.89 11.98
N LEU A 16 -10.17 -0.73 12.23
CA LEU A 16 -10.56 0.26 11.23
C LEU A 16 -9.46 1.30 10.91
N LYS A 17 -8.34 1.30 11.64
CA LYS A 17 -7.16 2.11 11.31
C LYS A 17 -6.53 1.55 10.04
N ALA A 18 -6.40 2.38 9.02
CA ALA A 18 -5.55 2.04 7.89
C ALA A 18 -4.11 1.89 8.38
N VAL A 19 -3.43 0.85 7.89
CA VAL A 19 -2.00 0.67 8.05
C VAL A 19 -1.29 1.81 7.32
N SER A 20 -0.20 2.33 7.89
CA SER A 20 0.52 3.53 7.45
C SER A 20 0.63 3.68 5.92
N PRO A 21 0.51 4.91 5.39
CA PRO A 21 0.47 5.17 3.95
C PRO A 21 1.74 4.70 3.23
N VAL A 22 1.59 3.72 2.33
CA VAL A 22 2.68 3.15 1.51
C VAL A 22 2.62 3.74 0.11
N SER A 23 3.76 4.01 -0.52
CA SER A 23 3.77 4.40 -1.94
C SER A 23 3.24 3.26 -2.83
N VAL A 24 2.60 3.64 -3.93
CA VAL A 24 2.16 2.71 -4.98
C VAL A 24 2.92 3.11 -6.23
N ASN A 25 3.69 2.20 -6.82
CA ASN A 25 4.45 2.48 -8.02
C ASN A 25 3.74 1.89 -9.26
N ALA A 26 4.26 2.21 -10.45
CA ALA A 26 3.69 1.73 -11.71
C ALA A 26 3.77 0.20 -11.88
N SER A 27 4.66 -0.51 -11.19
CA SER A 27 4.76 -1.97 -11.31
C SER A 27 3.53 -2.69 -10.74
N VAL A 28 2.76 -2.04 -9.87
CA VAL A 28 1.49 -2.60 -9.37
C VAL A 28 0.44 -2.74 -10.49
N LEU A 29 0.54 -1.94 -11.56
CA LEU A 29 -0.31 -2.11 -12.75
C LEU A 29 -0.02 -3.46 -13.43
N ASP A 30 1.25 -3.84 -13.52
CA ASP A 30 1.65 -5.12 -14.12
C ASP A 30 1.22 -6.29 -13.23
N GLU A 31 1.31 -6.15 -11.89
CA GLU A 31 0.79 -7.13 -10.93
C GLU A 31 -0.73 -7.31 -11.06
N ALA A 32 -1.48 -6.22 -11.29
CA ALA A 32 -2.92 -6.28 -11.54
C ALA A 32 -3.24 -7.12 -12.78
N VAL A 33 -2.51 -6.89 -13.89
CA VAL A 33 -2.67 -7.66 -15.13
C VAL A 33 -2.38 -9.14 -14.91
N ILE A 34 -1.33 -9.48 -14.14
CA ILE A 34 -1.01 -10.86 -13.78
C ILE A 34 -2.18 -11.52 -13.04
N GLN A 35 -2.74 -10.86 -12.03
CA GLN A 35 -3.89 -11.40 -11.26
C GLN A 35 -5.17 -11.54 -12.09
N PHE A 36 -5.44 -10.62 -13.03
CA PHE A 36 -6.57 -10.77 -13.95
C PHE A 36 -6.36 -11.99 -14.85
N ARG A 37 -5.16 -12.18 -15.38
CA ARG A 37 -4.82 -13.31 -16.26
C ARG A 37 -4.96 -14.67 -15.56
N GLU A 38 -4.58 -14.77 -14.29
CA GLU A 38 -4.71 -16.01 -13.51
C GLU A 38 -6.17 -16.45 -13.28
N ASN A 39 -7.10 -15.50 -13.30
CA ASN A 39 -8.53 -15.75 -13.04
C ASN A 39 -9.41 -15.67 -14.30
N PHE A 40 -8.81 -15.44 -15.47
CA PHE A 40 -9.55 -15.24 -16.71
C PHE A 40 -10.13 -16.55 -17.22
N ASP A 41 -11.42 -16.55 -17.52
CA ASP A 41 -12.10 -17.66 -18.17
C ASP A 41 -11.93 -17.56 -19.69
N GLU A 42 -10.99 -18.34 -20.24
CA GLU A 42 -10.71 -18.35 -21.67
C GLU A 42 -11.85 -18.93 -22.53
N GLN A 43 -12.76 -19.72 -21.93
CA GLN A 43 -13.84 -20.39 -22.65
C GLN A 43 -15.09 -19.51 -22.77
N HIS A 44 -15.48 -18.85 -21.67
CA HIS A 44 -16.71 -18.07 -21.59
C HIS A 44 -16.49 -16.57 -21.34
N GLY A 45 -15.25 -16.11 -21.21
CA GLY A 45 -14.94 -14.74 -20.85
C GLY A 45 -15.34 -14.40 -19.41
N GLY A 46 -14.86 -13.26 -18.91
CA GLY A 46 -15.02 -12.87 -17.51
C GLY A 46 -13.95 -13.45 -16.59
N PHE A 47 -14.19 -13.35 -15.29
CA PHE A 47 -13.24 -13.79 -14.27
C PHE A 47 -13.94 -14.57 -13.16
N GLY A 48 -13.38 -15.71 -12.78
CA GLY A 48 -13.96 -16.60 -11.77
C GLY A 48 -15.11 -17.47 -12.29
N SER A 49 -15.76 -18.18 -11.36
CA SER A 49 -16.87 -19.11 -11.63
C SER A 49 -18.25 -18.43 -11.55
N ALA A 50 -19.31 -19.17 -11.89
CA ALA A 50 -20.68 -18.74 -11.65
C ALA A 50 -20.98 -18.50 -10.15
N PRO A 51 -21.82 -17.52 -9.77
CA PRO A 51 -22.43 -16.50 -10.64
C PRO A 51 -21.42 -15.46 -11.13
N LYS A 52 -21.57 -14.98 -12.38
CA LYS A 52 -20.65 -14.02 -13.02
C LYS A 52 -21.19 -12.59 -13.02
N PHE A 53 -20.38 -11.66 -12.51
CA PHE A 53 -20.66 -10.22 -12.49
C PHE A 53 -19.85 -9.49 -13.56
N PRO A 54 -20.42 -8.47 -14.24
CA PRO A 54 -19.68 -7.63 -15.19
C PRO A 54 -18.47 -6.92 -14.56
N PRO A 55 -17.22 -7.21 -14.98
CA PRO A 55 -16.01 -6.71 -14.33
C PRO A 55 -15.56 -5.33 -14.87
N SER A 56 -16.48 -4.38 -15.04
CA SER A 56 -16.31 -3.12 -15.79
C SER A 56 -15.05 -2.32 -15.40
N ALA A 57 -14.82 -2.07 -14.11
CA ALA A 57 -13.63 -1.32 -13.65
C ALA A 57 -12.32 -2.04 -13.98
N GLY A 58 -12.32 -3.37 -13.86
CA GLY A 58 -11.17 -4.22 -14.23
C GLY A 58 -10.88 -4.17 -15.72
N LEU A 59 -11.91 -4.29 -16.57
CA LEU A 59 -11.76 -4.20 -18.02
C LEU A 59 -11.24 -2.83 -18.47
N SER A 60 -11.73 -1.75 -17.85
CA SER A 60 -11.28 -0.38 -18.09
C SER A 60 -9.79 -0.17 -17.70
N LEU A 61 -9.34 -0.80 -16.61
CA LEU A 61 -7.92 -0.83 -16.24
C LEU A 61 -7.08 -1.63 -17.26
N LEU A 62 -7.55 -2.79 -17.71
CA LEU A 62 -6.85 -3.62 -18.70
C LEU A 62 -6.68 -2.89 -20.04
N LEU A 63 -7.65 -2.08 -20.47
CA LEU A 63 -7.52 -1.23 -21.67
C LEU A 63 -6.40 -0.19 -21.51
N ARG A 64 -6.25 0.42 -20.32
CA ARG A 64 -5.13 1.34 -20.01
C ARG A 64 -3.80 0.61 -20.02
N CYS A 65 -3.74 -0.58 -19.40
CA CYS A 65 -2.54 -1.42 -19.41
C CYS A 65 -2.15 -1.83 -20.84
N TYR A 66 -3.11 -2.25 -21.66
CA TYR A 66 -2.88 -2.55 -23.07
C TYR A 66 -2.35 -1.35 -23.85
N ARG A 67 -2.90 -0.15 -23.62
CA ARG A 67 -2.40 1.08 -24.25
C ARG A 67 -0.94 1.38 -23.89
N ARG A 68 -0.49 1.00 -22.69
CA ARG A 68 0.90 1.16 -22.24
C ARG A 68 1.85 0.10 -22.80
N THR A 69 1.43 -1.16 -22.81
CA THR A 69 2.32 -2.31 -23.08
C THR A 69 2.19 -2.87 -24.49
N GLY A 70 1.05 -2.68 -25.14
CA GLY A 70 0.71 -3.32 -26.41
C GLY A 70 0.48 -4.84 -26.31
N GLU A 71 0.41 -5.42 -25.11
CA GLU A 71 0.31 -6.87 -24.93
C GLU A 71 -1.04 -7.42 -25.40
N SER A 72 -1.04 -8.20 -26.48
CA SER A 72 -2.27 -8.70 -27.11
C SER A 72 -3.13 -9.57 -26.18
N ARG A 73 -2.51 -10.33 -25.25
CA ARG A 73 -3.25 -11.16 -24.29
C ARG A 73 -4.08 -10.31 -23.31
N THR A 74 -3.59 -9.12 -22.96
CA THR A 74 -4.34 -8.17 -22.13
C THR A 74 -5.59 -7.66 -22.86
N LEU A 75 -5.47 -7.34 -24.16
CA LEU A 75 -6.64 -6.97 -24.97
C LEU A 75 -7.61 -8.15 -25.16
N GLN A 76 -7.10 -9.37 -25.33
CA GLN A 76 -7.92 -10.57 -25.49
C GLN A 76 -8.83 -10.82 -24.28
N MET A 77 -8.35 -10.60 -23.05
CA MET A 77 -9.19 -10.69 -21.86
C MET A 77 -10.36 -9.71 -21.91
N VAL A 78 -10.13 -8.50 -22.41
CA VAL A 78 -11.17 -7.47 -22.55
C VAL A 78 -12.17 -7.87 -23.64
N THR A 79 -11.69 -8.14 -24.85
CA THR A 79 -12.59 -8.46 -25.97
C THR A 79 -13.34 -9.75 -25.75
N GLY A 80 -12.70 -10.80 -25.22
CA GLY A 80 -13.35 -12.07 -24.93
C GLY A 80 -14.47 -11.94 -23.89
N THR A 81 -14.26 -11.12 -22.85
CA THR A 81 -15.31 -10.84 -21.85
C THR A 81 -16.45 -10.01 -22.43
N LEU A 82 -16.17 -8.92 -23.14
CA LEU A 82 -17.19 -8.07 -23.75
C LEU A 82 -18.00 -8.79 -24.82
N ASP A 83 -17.34 -9.57 -25.68
CA ASP A 83 -17.99 -10.34 -26.74
C ASP A 83 -18.94 -11.40 -26.13
N ALA A 84 -18.49 -12.12 -25.09
CA ALA A 84 -19.30 -13.11 -24.41
C ALA A 84 -20.52 -12.51 -23.70
N MET A 85 -20.35 -11.39 -22.99
CA MET A 85 -21.47 -10.70 -22.33
C MET A 85 -22.49 -10.16 -23.35
N ALA A 86 -22.02 -9.56 -24.46
CA ALA A 86 -22.90 -9.03 -25.51
C ALA A 86 -23.61 -10.14 -26.29
N ALA A 87 -23.03 -11.35 -26.36
CA ALA A 87 -23.66 -12.52 -26.96
C ALA A 87 -24.63 -13.23 -26.00
N GLY A 88 -24.39 -13.18 -24.69
CA GLY A 88 -25.20 -13.84 -23.68
C GLY A 88 -26.60 -13.25 -23.51
N GLY A 89 -27.41 -13.91 -22.66
CA GLY A 89 -28.73 -13.45 -22.25
C GLY A 89 -28.71 -12.41 -21.14
N ILE A 90 -27.54 -12.14 -20.53
CA ILE A 90 -27.32 -10.97 -19.66
C ILE A 90 -27.56 -9.64 -20.39
N TYR A 91 -27.38 -9.63 -21.72
CA TYR A 91 -27.72 -8.50 -22.57
C TYR A 91 -29.15 -8.65 -23.12
N ASP A 92 -29.99 -7.63 -22.93
CA ASP A 92 -31.34 -7.64 -23.51
C ASP A 92 -31.30 -7.31 -25.00
N HIS A 93 -31.27 -8.36 -25.82
CA HIS A 93 -31.20 -8.26 -27.28
C HIS A 93 -32.39 -7.57 -27.97
N ILE A 94 -33.50 -7.36 -27.26
CA ILE A 94 -34.73 -6.75 -27.82
C ILE A 94 -34.85 -5.28 -27.41
N GLY A 95 -34.66 -4.96 -26.13
CA GLY A 95 -34.82 -3.59 -25.61
C GLY A 95 -33.54 -2.88 -25.17
N GLY A 96 -32.39 -3.55 -25.18
CA GLY A 96 -31.13 -2.99 -24.72
C GLY A 96 -30.97 -2.98 -23.21
N GLY A 97 -29.77 -2.59 -22.77
CA GLY A 97 -29.35 -2.65 -21.37
C GLY A 97 -28.94 -4.06 -20.92
N PHE A 98 -28.23 -4.09 -19.81
CA PHE A 98 -27.73 -5.31 -19.17
C PHE A 98 -28.44 -5.57 -17.85
N ALA A 99 -28.68 -6.86 -17.59
CA ALA A 99 -28.99 -7.36 -16.27
C ALA A 99 -27.75 -7.31 -15.36
N ARG A 100 -27.98 -7.34 -14.05
CA ARG A 100 -26.96 -7.11 -13.02
C ARG A 100 -25.84 -8.15 -13.05
N TYR A 101 -26.19 -9.43 -13.18
CA TYR A 101 -25.25 -10.53 -13.24
C TYR A 101 -25.88 -11.74 -13.94
N SER A 102 -25.04 -12.72 -14.29
CA SER A 102 -25.49 -14.01 -14.80
C SER A 102 -25.34 -15.09 -13.73
N THR A 103 -26.37 -15.91 -13.56
CA THR A 103 -26.37 -17.03 -12.60
C THR A 103 -25.54 -18.20 -13.11
N ASP A 104 -25.24 -18.25 -14.40
CA ASP A 104 -24.39 -19.26 -15.02
C ASP A 104 -23.03 -18.70 -15.50
N GLU A 105 -22.14 -19.61 -15.90
CA GLU A 105 -20.79 -19.28 -16.36
C GLU A 105 -20.75 -18.78 -17.81
N ARG A 106 -21.83 -18.98 -18.58
CA ARG A 106 -21.90 -18.73 -20.03
C ARG A 106 -22.48 -17.36 -20.37
N TRP A 107 -22.88 -16.59 -19.36
CA TRP A 107 -23.61 -15.33 -19.51
C TRP A 107 -25.03 -15.52 -20.09
N LEU A 108 -25.56 -16.73 -20.08
CA LEU A 108 -26.86 -17.04 -20.69
C LEU A 108 -28.02 -16.67 -19.77
N VAL A 109 -27.96 -17.09 -18.50
CA VAL A 109 -29.10 -16.93 -17.57
C VAL A 109 -28.89 -15.67 -16.74
N PRO A 110 -29.64 -14.58 -16.96
CA PRO A 110 -29.52 -13.37 -16.16
C PRO A 110 -30.26 -13.51 -14.83
N HIS A 111 -29.79 -12.78 -13.83
CA HIS A 111 -30.67 -12.28 -12.77
C HIS A 111 -31.32 -11.00 -13.31
N PHE A 112 -32.55 -11.09 -13.82
CA PHE A 112 -33.17 -10.14 -14.76
C PHE A 112 -33.31 -8.67 -14.28
N GLU A 113 -32.96 -8.39 -13.03
CA GLU A 113 -32.81 -7.04 -12.47
C GLU A 113 -31.80 -6.22 -13.29
N LYS A 114 -32.19 -5.00 -13.68
CA LYS A 114 -31.28 -4.05 -14.36
C LYS A 114 -31.02 -2.85 -13.46
N MET A 115 -29.76 -2.65 -13.09
CA MET A 115 -29.33 -1.53 -12.25
C MET A 115 -28.76 -0.39 -13.09
N LEU A 116 -28.99 0.85 -12.64
CA LEU A 116 -28.46 2.04 -13.29
C LEU A 116 -26.92 2.05 -13.36
N TYR A 117 -26.27 1.70 -12.25
CA TYR A 117 -24.80 1.76 -12.15
C TYR A 117 -24.11 0.73 -13.06
N ASP A 118 -24.64 -0.50 -13.18
CA ASP A 118 -24.08 -1.52 -14.06
C ASP A 118 -24.09 -1.06 -15.52
N ASN A 119 -25.23 -0.50 -15.95
CA ASN A 119 -25.41 0.02 -17.29
C ASN A 119 -24.53 1.25 -17.57
N ALA A 120 -24.34 2.13 -16.58
CA ALA A 120 -23.40 3.25 -16.70
C ALA A 120 -21.94 2.79 -16.86
N LEU A 121 -21.50 1.84 -16.04
CA LEU A 121 -20.14 1.30 -16.06
C LEU A 121 -19.85 0.46 -17.33
N LEU A 122 -20.82 -0.32 -17.79
CA LEU A 122 -20.72 -1.07 -19.04
C LEU A 122 -20.70 -0.16 -20.26
N THR A 123 -21.55 0.88 -20.29
CA THR A 123 -21.51 1.90 -21.36
C THR A 123 -20.10 2.44 -21.53
N ARG A 124 -19.44 2.80 -20.41
CA ARG A 124 -18.05 3.27 -20.44
C ARG A 124 -17.08 2.24 -20.99
N THR A 125 -17.16 1.02 -20.50
CA THR A 125 -16.22 -0.03 -20.89
C THR A 125 -16.34 -0.38 -22.38
N TYR A 126 -17.56 -0.53 -22.91
CA TYR A 126 -17.79 -0.75 -24.34
C TYR A 126 -17.35 0.45 -25.18
N LEU A 127 -17.55 1.68 -24.69
CA LEU A 127 -17.11 2.88 -25.41
C LEU A 127 -15.59 2.97 -25.49
N GLU A 128 -14.88 2.73 -24.39
CA GLU A 128 -13.41 2.69 -24.37
C GLU A 128 -12.88 1.56 -25.27
N ALA A 129 -13.50 0.38 -25.21
CA ALA A 129 -13.15 -0.75 -26.08
C ALA A 129 -13.41 -0.44 -27.56
N TYR A 130 -14.46 0.30 -27.90
CA TYR A 130 -14.71 0.79 -29.26
C TYR A 130 -13.59 1.72 -29.72
N GLN A 131 -13.14 2.66 -28.89
CA GLN A 131 -12.04 3.54 -29.25
C GLN A 131 -10.74 2.78 -29.53
N VAL A 132 -10.45 1.73 -28.74
CA VAL A 132 -9.25 0.89 -28.88
C VAL A 132 -9.33 -0.06 -30.08
N THR A 133 -10.47 -0.72 -30.29
CA THR A 133 -10.60 -1.83 -31.25
C THR A 133 -11.26 -1.45 -32.57
N LYS A 134 -11.98 -0.32 -32.62
CA LYS A 134 -12.83 0.11 -33.75
C LYS A 134 -13.97 -0.83 -34.11
N ARG A 135 -14.31 -1.80 -33.26
CA ARG A 135 -15.40 -2.74 -33.51
C ARG A 135 -16.76 -2.05 -33.43
N ALA A 136 -17.48 -2.00 -34.54
CA ALA A 136 -18.80 -1.35 -34.63
C ALA A 136 -19.84 -1.95 -33.66
N SER A 137 -19.71 -3.24 -33.30
CA SER A 137 -20.57 -3.91 -32.32
C SER A 137 -20.51 -3.25 -30.94
N TYR A 138 -19.33 -2.83 -30.47
CA TYR A 138 -19.20 -2.16 -29.17
C TYR A 138 -19.88 -0.78 -29.18
N ARG A 139 -19.73 -0.03 -30.28
CA ARG A 139 -20.48 1.22 -30.48
C ARG A 139 -22.00 0.98 -30.42
N GLN A 140 -22.47 -0.07 -31.07
CA GLN A 140 -23.89 -0.43 -31.08
C GLN A 140 -24.39 -0.76 -29.66
N VAL A 141 -23.66 -1.59 -28.91
CA VAL A 141 -24.02 -1.94 -27.53
C VAL A 141 -24.06 -0.70 -26.63
N THR A 142 -23.08 0.20 -26.73
CA THR A 142 -23.10 1.49 -26.01
C THR A 142 -24.38 2.28 -26.30
N MET A 143 -24.76 2.40 -27.58
CA MET A 143 -25.96 3.13 -27.97
C MET A 143 -27.23 2.47 -27.45
N GLU A 144 -27.33 1.14 -27.53
CA GLU A 144 -28.50 0.38 -27.10
C GLU A 144 -28.69 0.43 -25.58
N ILE A 145 -27.61 0.48 -24.79
CA ILE A 145 -27.70 0.75 -23.34
C ILE A 145 -28.27 2.16 -23.09
N LEU A 146 -27.70 3.19 -23.71
CA LEU A 146 -28.10 4.57 -23.44
C LEU A 146 -29.50 4.91 -23.98
N ASP A 147 -29.88 4.34 -25.12
CA ASP A 147 -31.23 4.50 -25.66
C ASP A 147 -32.27 3.80 -24.76
N TYR A 148 -31.96 2.63 -24.20
CA TYR A 148 -32.78 1.99 -23.14
C TYR A 148 -32.99 2.94 -21.96
N ILE A 149 -31.90 3.53 -21.44
CA ILE A 149 -31.97 4.45 -20.30
C ILE A 149 -32.86 5.66 -20.60
N LEU A 150 -32.68 6.28 -21.77
CA LEU A 150 -33.46 7.46 -22.17
C LEU A 150 -34.95 7.15 -22.37
N LEU A 151 -35.27 5.93 -22.80
CA LEU A 151 -36.65 5.51 -23.08
C LEU A 151 -37.39 5.01 -21.83
N GLU A 152 -36.71 4.24 -20.97
CA GLU A 152 -37.37 3.48 -19.89
C GLU A 152 -36.97 3.94 -18.47
N MET A 153 -35.80 4.55 -18.30
CA MET A 153 -35.21 4.84 -16.99
C MET A 153 -35.06 6.34 -16.69
N THR A 154 -35.72 7.22 -17.45
CA THR A 154 -35.58 8.67 -17.32
C THR A 154 -36.87 9.31 -16.84
N ASP A 155 -36.79 10.06 -15.75
CA ASP A 155 -37.88 10.93 -15.28
C ASP A 155 -38.08 12.09 -16.25
N SER A 156 -39.33 12.51 -16.42
CA SER A 156 -39.73 13.74 -17.10
C SER A 156 -38.99 14.99 -16.61
N ALA A 157 -38.58 15.04 -15.35
CA ALA A 157 -37.79 16.12 -14.77
C ALA A 157 -36.28 16.05 -15.13
N GLY A 158 -35.81 14.93 -15.68
CA GLY A 158 -34.46 14.76 -16.23
C GLY A 158 -33.57 13.79 -15.47
N GLY A 159 -33.87 13.46 -14.21
CA GLY A 159 -33.09 12.48 -13.44
C GLY A 159 -33.34 11.04 -13.89
N PHE A 160 -32.40 10.14 -13.60
CA PHE A 160 -32.47 8.73 -13.96
C PHE A 160 -32.85 7.86 -12.77
N TYR A 161 -33.78 6.93 -13.00
CA TYR A 161 -34.27 5.96 -12.03
C TYR A 161 -33.22 4.89 -11.69
N SER A 162 -33.35 4.27 -10.52
CA SER A 162 -32.28 3.48 -9.93
C SER A 162 -32.21 2.04 -10.47
N ALA A 163 -33.35 1.40 -10.71
CA ALA A 163 -33.41 0.01 -11.16
C ALA A 163 -34.77 -0.39 -11.76
N THR A 164 -34.78 -1.51 -12.50
CA THR A 164 -35.97 -2.34 -12.74
C THR A 164 -35.80 -3.69 -12.07
N ASP A 165 -36.84 -4.16 -11.37
CA ASP A 165 -36.89 -5.46 -10.69
C ASP A 165 -36.74 -6.64 -11.69
N ALA A 166 -36.45 -7.83 -11.16
CA ALA A 166 -36.34 -9.06 -11.96
C ALA A 166 -37.71 -9.71 -12.26
N ASP A 167 -38.70 -9.50 -11.38
CA ASP A 167 -40.01 -10.15 -11.44
C ASP A 167 -41.04 -9.35 -12.22
N SER A 168 -41.82 -10.05 -13.04
CA SER A 168 -43.08 -9.54 -13.59
C SER A 168 -44.21 -10.51 -13.27
N GLU A 169 -45.29 -9.99 -12.71
CA GLU A 169 -46.43 -10.79 -12.22
C GLU A 169 -46.01 -11.87 -11.19
N GLY A 170 -44.96 -11.59 -10.40
CA GLY A 170 -44.43 -12.51 -9.39
C GLY A 170 -43.62 -13.68 -9.97
N VAL A 171 -43.24 -13.62 -11.25
CA VAL A 171 -42.39 -14.62 -11.92
C VAL A 171 -41.16 -13.93 -12.51
N GLU A 172 -39.98 -14.38 -12.09
CA GLU A 172 -38.70 -13.85 -12.56
C GLU A 172 -38.57 -14.03 -14.08
N GLY A 173 -38.12 -13.00 -14.80
CA GLY A 173 -37.80 -13.11 -16.22
C GLY A 173 -38.98 -13.22 -17.19
N LYS A 174 -40.22 -13.41 -16.69
CA LYS A 174 -41.45 -13.62 -17.52
C LYS A 174 -41.61 -12.57 -18.62
N PHE A 175 -41.26 -11.32 -18.32
CA PHE A 175 -41.33 -10.20 -19.26
C PHE A 175 -40.38 -10.37 -20.47
N PHE A 176 -39.21 -10.99 -20.26
CA PHE A 176 -38.09 -11.02 -21.19
C PHE A 176 -38.04 -12.26 -22.09
N VAL A 177 -38.64 -13.37 -21.68
CA VAL A 177 -38.55 -14.67 -22.38
C VAL A 177 -39.63 -14.88 -23.44
N TRP A 178 -39.32 -15.72 -24.43
CA TRP A 178 -40.17 -15.95 -25.62
C TRP A 178 -40.25 -17.43 -26.02
N THR A 179 -41.31 -17.75 -26.77
CA THR A 179 -41.50 -19.01 -27.49
C THR A 179 -41.58 -18.75 -29.00
N PRO A 180 -41.25 -19.73 -29.87
CA PRO A 180 -41.39 -19.57 -31.31
C PRO A 180 -42.81 -19.15 -31.74
N ALA A 181 -43.83 -19.69 -31.06
CA ALA A 181 -45.23 -19.34 -31.32
C ALA A 181 -45.55 -17.87 -31.02
N GLU A 182 -45.01 -17.30 -29.94
CA GLU A 182 -45.17 -15.87 -29.63
C GLU A 182 -44.46 -14.98 -30.66
N ILE A 183 -43.25 -15.36 -31.11
CA ILE A 183 -42.54 -14.64 -32.17
C ILE A 183 -43.37 -14.67 -33.47
N GLN A 184 -43.88 -15.84 -33.87
CA GLN A 184 -44.71 -16.00 -35.06
C GLN A 184 -45.99 -15.16 -34.98
N ALA A 185 -46.63 -15.10 -33.80
CA ALA A 185 -47.84 -14.30 -33.60
C ALA A 185 -47.59 -12.79 -33.78
N VAL A 186 -46.41 -12.30 -33.39
CA VAL A 186 -46.03 -10.89 -33.55
C VAL A 186 -45.61 -10.58 -34.99
N LEU A 187 -44.73 -11.39 -35.58
CA LEU A 187 -44.15 -11.09 -36.89
C LEU A 187 -45.09 -11.41 -38.06
N GLN A 188 -46.00 -12.37 -37.87
CA GLN A 188 -46.97 -12.81 -38.89
C GLN A 188 -46.30 -13.19 -40.24
N ASN A 189 -45.01 -13.56 -40.21
CA ASN A 189 -44.22 -13.94 -41.36
C ASN A 189 -43.31 -15.11 -40.97
N ALA A 190 -43.52 -16.26 -41.61
CA ALA A 190 -42.85 -17.51 -41.25
C ALA A 190 -41.33 -17.48 -41.48
N GLU A 191 -40.87 -16.80 -42.54
CA GLU A 191 -39.44 -16.73 -42.85
C GLU A 191 -38.72 -15.76 -41.90
N ASP A 192 -39.34 -14.63 -41.57
CA ASP A 192 -38.80 -13.70 -40.56
C ASP A 192 -38.72 -14.35 -39.17
N THR A 193 -39.75 -15.11 -38.78
CA THR A 193 -39.74 -15.89 -37.54
C THR A 193 -38.61 -16.91 -37.56
N ARG A 194 -38.46 -17.69 -38.64
CA ARG A 194 -37.38 -18.68 -38.77
C ARG A 194 -36.01 -18.05 -38.59
N ARG A 195 -35.77 -16.93 -39.27
CA ARG A 195 -34.49 -16.17 -39.19
C ARG A 195 -34.24 -15.61 -37.80
N PHE A 196 -35.26 -15.00 -37.17
CA PHE A 196 -35.15 -14.44 -35.83
C PHE A 196 -34.87 -15.54 -34.80
N CYS A 197 -35.64 -16.63 -34.83
CA CYS A 197 -35.48 -17.74 -33.90
C CYS A 197 -34.10 -18.40 -34.01
N ALA A 198 -33.60 -18.62 -35.23
CA ALA A 198 -32.26 -19.18 -35.44
C ALA A 198 -31.14 -18.24 -34.96
N CYS A 199 -31.28 -16.92 -35.19
CA CYS A 199 -30.33 -15.91 -34.76
C CYS A 199 -30.23 -15.77 -33.24
N TYR A 200 -31.37 -15.91 -32.54
CA TYR A 200 -31.47 -15.70 -31.10
C TYR A 200 -31.60 -16.97 -30.26
N ASP A 201 -31.36 -18.13 -30.87
CA ASP A 201 -31.44 -19.45 -30.22
C ASP A 201 -32.79 -19.71 -29.52
N ILE A 202 -33.88 -19.40 -30.22
CA ILE A 202 -35.26 -19.61 -29.75
C ILE A 202 -35.79 -20.91 -30.35
N THR A 203 -36.00 -21.91 -29.51
CA THR A 203 -36.44 -23.26 -29.90
C THR A 203 -37.73 -23.66 -29.18
N ASP A 204 -38.39 -24.73 -29.65
CA ASP A 204 -39.59 -25.28 -28.98
C ASP A 204 -39.28 -25.91 -27.62
N GLN A 205 -38.05 -26.41 -27.41
CA GLN A 205 -37.63 -26.99 -26.13
C GLN A 205 -37.34 -25.93 -25.05
N GLY A 206 -37.02 -24.71 -25.49
CA GLY A 206 -36.52 -23.67 -24.60
C GLY A 206 -35.03 -23.81 -24.31
N ASN A 207 -34.38 -22.69 -23.98
CA ASN A 207 -33.03 -22.65 -23.42
C ASN A 207 -33.04 -22.32 -21.91
N TRP A 208 -34.22 -22.02 -21.34
CA TRP A 208 -34.42 -21.77 -19.91
C TRP A 208 -35.91 -21.99 -19.53
N GLU A 209 -36.19 -22.90 -18.58
CA GLU A 209 -37.54 -23.17 -18.05
C GLU A 209 -38.64 -23.36 -19.12
N HIS A 210 -38.35 -24.12 -20.18
CA HIS A 210 -39.25 -24.34 -21.35
C HIS A 210 -39.60 -23.07 -22.15
N ARG A 211 -38.90 -21.97 -21.89
CA ARG A 211 -38.93 -20.74 -22.69
C ARG A 211 -37.52 -20.40 -23.17
N ASN A 212 -37.40 -19.32 -23.92
CA ASN A 212 -36.12 -18.91 -24.49
C ASN A 212 -35.76 -17.51 -24.02
N ILE A 213 -34.56 -17.39 -23.48
CA ILE A 213 -33.82 -16.14 -23.32
C ILE A 213 -33.15 -15.87 -24.67
N PRO A 214 -33.52 -14.80 -25.39
CA PRO A 214 -32.85 -14.44 -26.64
C PRO A 214 -31.35 -14.26 -26.40
N ASN A 215 -30.51 -14.96 -27.15
CA ASN A 215 -29.05 -14.88 -27.04
C ASN A 215 -28.38 -15.17 -28.38
N ARG A 216 -27.11 -14.82 -28.53
CA ARG A 216 -26.28 -15.04 -29.73
C ARG A 216 -25.04 -15.89 -29.42
N LEU A 217 -25.14 -16.85 -28.50
CA LEU A 217 -24.02 -17.72 -28.14
C LEU A 217 -23.64 -18.69 -29.26
N ARG A 218 -24.57 -18.96 -30.19
CA ARG A 218 -24.28 -19.72 -31.40
C ARG A 218 -23.43 -18.88 -32.37
N PRO A 219 -22.32 -19.41 -32.90
CA PRO A 219 -21.51 -18.70 -33.89
C PRO A 219 -22.35 -18.26 -35.10
N ILE A 220 -22.20 -17.00 -35.50
CA ILE A 220 -23.02 -16.41 -36.56
C ILE A 220 -22.86 -17.15 -37.89
N GLU A 221 -21.66 -17.68 -38.17
CA GLU A 221 -21.36 -18.46 -39.37
C GLU A 221 -22.18 -19.75 -39.45
N ALA A 222 -22.44 -20.38 -38.30
CA ALA A 222 -23.27 -21.58 -38.23
C ALA A 222 -24.75 -21.24 -38.52
N VAL A 223 -25.23 -20.12 -38.00
CA VAL A 223 -26.60 -19.62 -38.24
C VAL A 223 -26.78 -19.24 -39.71
N LEU A 224 -25.84 -18.52 -40.31
CA LEU A 224 -25.88 -18.13 -41.72
C LEU A 224 -25.90 -19.36 -42.64
N LYS A 225 -25.10 -20.38 -42.32
CA LYS A 225 -25.06 -21.64 -43.07
C LYS A 225 -26.38 -22.43 -42.95
N GLU A 226 -26.97 -22.48 -41.76
CA GLU A 226 -28.28 -23.13 -41.53
C GLU A 226 -29.41 -22.44 -42.31
N LEU A 227 -29.39 -21.10 -42.32
CA LEU A 227 -30.41 -20.30 -42.99
C LEU A 227 -30.18 -20.15 -44.50
N ASN A 228 -28.95 -20.43 -44.97
CA ASN A 228 -28.47 -20.16 -46.33
C ASN A 228 -28.63 -18.67 -46.71
N LEU A 229 -28.11 -17.80 -45.84
CA LEU A 229 -28.17 -16.33 -45.99
C LEU A 229 -26.79 -15.70 -45.86
N THR A 230 -26.67 -14.51 -46.43
CA THR A 230 -25.56 -13.60 -46.14
C THR A 230 -25.79 -12.86 -44.82
N ILE A 231 -24.72 -12.31 -44.25
CA ILE A 231 -24.81 -11.50 -43.01
C ILE A 231 -25.71 -10.28 -43.22
N ASP A 232 -25.65 -9.64 -44.39
CA ASP A 232 -26.41 -8.43 -44.69
C ASP A 232 -27.93 -8.71 -44.73
N GLU A 233 -28.35 -9.82 -45.35
CA GLU A 233 -29.76 -10.24 -45.38
C GLU A 233 -30.30 -10.56 -43.98
N LEU A 234 -29.49 -11.22 -43.14
CA LEU A 234 -29.87 -11.51 -41.77
C LEU A 234 -29.94 -10.21 -40.95
N SER A 235 -28.96 -9.32 -41.06
CA SER A 235 -28.95 -8.02 -40.40
C SER A 235 -30.14 -7.15 -40.80
N GLU A 236 -30.49 -7.09 -42.09
CA GLU A 236 -31.68 -6.38 -42.58
C GLU A 236 -32.96 -6.95 -41.96
N THR A 237 -33.07 -8.28 -41.90
CA THR A 237 -34.20 -8.96 -41.25
C THR A 237 -34.30 -8.56 -39.78
N ILE A 238 -33.22 -8.68 -39.01
CA ILE A 238 -33.19 -8.37 -37.57
C ILE A 238 -33.54 -6.90 -37.32
N SER A 239 -32.95 -5.97 -38.07
CA SER A 239 -33.21 -4.53 -37.91
C SER A 239 -34.67 -4.16 -38.17
N ARG A 240 -35.36 -4.87 -39.07
CA ARG A 240 -36.78 -4.64 -39.37
C ARG A 240 -37.71 -5.24 -38.29
N VAL A 241 -37.40 -6.44 -37.78
CA VAL A 241 -38.33 -7.19 -36.91
C VAL A 241 -38.15 -6.89 -35.42
N ARG A 242 -36.93 -6.56 -34.97
CA ARG A 242 -36.65 -6.26 -33.55
C ARG A 242 -37.56 -5.18 -32.97
N PRO A 243 -37.82 -4.04 -33.64
CA PRO A 243 -38.73 -3.01 -33.13
C PRO A 243 -40.19 -3.50 -32.97
N LEU A 244 -40.64 -4.46 -33.80
CA LEU A 244 -41.98 -5.04 -33.67
C LEU A 244 -42.09 -5.90 -32.41
N LEU A 245 -41.08 -6.72 -32.15
CA LEU A 245 -41.00 -7.53 -30.93
C LEU A 245 -40.87 -6.67 -29.68
N TYR A 246 -40.11 -5.58 -29.75
CA TYR A 246 -40.03 -4.60 -28.66
C TYR A 246 -41.41 -4.00 -28.35
N ARG A 247 -42.15 -3.51 -29.36
CA ARG A 247 -43.52 -2.99 -29.17
C ARG A 247 -44.48 -4.04 -28.60
N ALA A 248 -44.39 -5.28 -29.06
CA ALA A 248 -45.19 -6.37 -28.51
C ALA A 248 -44.81 -6.70 -27.05
N ARG A 249 -43.54 -6.55 -26.67
CA ARG A 249 -43.10 -6.70 -25.28
C ARG A 249 -43.68 -5.60 -24.39
N GLN A 250 -43.76 -4.37 -24.89
CA GLN A 250 -44.31 -3.23 -24.13
C GLN A 250 -45.79 -3.37 -23.77
N THR A 251 -46.54 -4.29 -24.39
CA THR A 251 -47.93 -4.60 -23.98
C THR A 251 -48.02 -5.64 -22.86
N ARG A 252 -46.90 -6.25 -22.46
CA ARG A 252 -46.82 -7.14 -21.28
C ARG A 252 -46.75 -6.31 -20.00
N VAL A 253 -47.06 -6.91 -18.85
CA VAL A 253 -46.84 -6.26 -17.56
C VAL A 253 -45.33 -6.07 -17.35
N PRO A 254 -44.81 -4.84 -17.22
CA PRO A 254 -43.38 -4.64 -17.02
C PRO A 254 -42.96 -5.03 -15.60
N PRO A 255 -41.67 -5.33 -15.37
CA PRO A 255 -41.13 -5.43 -14.02
C PRO A 255 -41.31 -4.13 -13.24
N GLY A 256 -41.28 -4.23 -11.91
CA GLY A 256 -41.33 -3.06 -11.03
C GLY A 256 -40.22 -2.06 -11.34
N LEU A 257 -40.55 -0.77 -11.38
CA LEU A 257 -39.58 0.31 -11.54
C LEU A 257 -39.27 0.92 -10.17
N ASP A 258 -38.01 0.86 -9.74
CA ASP A 258 -37.54 1.63 -8.59
C ASP A 258 -37.23 3.05 -9.06
N ASP A 259 -38.22 3.94 -8.92
CA ASP A 259 -38.22 5.34 -9.38
C ASP A 259 -37.41 6.28 -8.48
N LYS A 260 -36.56 5.75 -7.60
CA LYS A 260 -35.61 6.56 -6.83
C LYS A 260 -34.54 7.13 -7.75
N ILE A 261 -34.23 8.40 -7.56
CA ILE A 261 -33.09 9.07 -8.19
C ILE A 261 -32.00 9.17 -7.11
N ILE A 262 -30.85 8.56 -7.36
CA ILE A 262 -29.70 8.54 -6.43
C ILE A 262 -28.56 9.34 -7.05
N THR A 263 -28.02 10.31 -6.30
CA THR A 263 -26.99 11.27 -6.76
C THR A 263 -25.76 10.55 -7.29
N ALA A 264 -25.18 9.62 -6.52
CA ALA A 264 -24.01 8.85 -6.96
C ALA A 264 -24.24 8.11 -8.29
N TRP A 265 -25.37 7.42 -8.44
CA TRP A 265 -25.65 6.59 -9.63
C TRP A 265 -25.95 7.43 -10.86
N ASN A 266 -26.64 8.56 -10.66
CA ASN A 266 -26.83 9.54 -11.73
C ASN A 266 -25.50 10.19 -12.12
N GLY A 267 -24.59 10.44 -11.19
CA GLY A 267 -23.23 10.91 -11.50
C GLY A 267 -22.47 9.97 -12.45
N MET A 268 -22.55 8.65 -12.21
CA MET A 268 -22.00 7.63 -13.11
C MET A 268 -22.64 7.66 -14.50
N LEU A 269 -23.96 7.83 -14.59
CA LEU A 269 -24.66 7.85 -15.87
C LEU A 269 -24.48 9.18 -16.62
N ILE A 270 -24.43 10.31 -15.92
CA ILE A 270 -24.10 11.63 -16.50
C ILE A 270 -22.72 11.56 -17.13
N SER A 271 -21.76 10.98 -16.42
CA SER A 271 -20.47 10.60 -16.98
C SER A 271 -20.74 9.76 -18.25
N ALA A 272 -21.29 8.55 -18.14
CA ALA A 272 -21.53 7.60 -19.25
C ALA A 272 -22.12 8.25 -20.52
N MET A 273 -23.14 9.09 -20.37
CA MET A 273 -23.79 9.86 -21.43
C MET A 273 -22.88 10.94 -22.04
N ALA A 274 -22.14 11.69 -21.22
CA ALA A 274 -21.25 12.75 -21.67
C ALA A 274 -20.14 12.24 -22.61
N GLU A 275 -19.36 11.22 -22.22
CA GLU A 275 -18.34 10.69 -23.16
C GLU A 275 -18.96 9.97 -24.34
N ALA A 276 -20.08 9.27 -24.19
CA ALA A 276 -20.71 8.63 -25.35
C ALA A 276 -21.15 9.69 -26.37
N GLY A 277 -21.75 10.79 -25.91
CA GLY A 277 -22.07 11.93 -26.75
C GLY A 277 -20.83 12.56 -27.41
N ARG A 278 -19.75 12.73 -26.64
CA ARG A 278 -18.47 13.24 -27.13
C ARG A 278 -17.86 12.32 -28.19
N VAL A 279 -17.60 11.06 -27.84
CA VAL A 279 -16.90 10.07 -28.67
C VAL A 279 -17.72 9.64 -29.89
N LEU A 280 -19.03 9.43 -29.74
CA LEU A 280 -19.89 8.97 -30.85
C LEU A 280 -20.45 10.12 -31.70
N GLY A 281 -20.30 11.36 -31.26
CA GLY A 281 -20.87 12.54 -31.94
C GLY A 281 -22.39 12.63 -31.84
N ILE A 282 -23.00 12.04 -30.81
CA ILE A 282 -24.47 11.94 -30.67
C ILE A 282 -24.96 12.94 -29.61
N ARG A 283 -25.54 14.05 -30.08
CA ARG A 283 -25.94 15.17 -29.22
C ARG A 283 -26.99 14.81 -28.16
N ARG A 284 -27.94 13.91 -28.47
CA ARG A 284 -28.99 13.51 -27.52
C ARG A 284 -28.46 12.98 -26.19
N TYR A 285 -27.27 12.34 -26.19
CA TYR A 285 -26.66 11.85 -24.96
C TYR A 285 -26.10 12.99 -24.10
N ILE A 286 -25.46 13.98 -24.73
CA ILE A 286 -25.01 15.20 -24.03
C ILE A 286 -26.22 15.94 -23.43
N ASP A 287 -27.30 16.08 -24.20
CA ASP A 287 -28.50 16.77 -23.72
C ASP A 287 -29.18 16.02 -22.56
N GLY A 288 -29.19 14.67 -22.59
CA GLY A 288 -29.63 13.84 -21.47
C GLY A 288 -28.78 14.04 -20.21
N ALA A 289 -27.44 14.04 -20.36
CA ALA A 289 -26.51 14.31 -19.26
C ALA A 289 -26.71 15.72 -18.67
N MET A 290 -26.91 16.74 -19.51
CA MET A 290 -27.17 18.11 -19.06
C MET A 290 -28.47 18.22 -18.26
N LYS A 291 -29.56 17.60 -18.72
CA LYS A 291 -30.84 17.60 -18.00
C LYS A 291 -30.72 16.94 -16.63
N ALA A 292 -30.06 15.78 -16.55
CA ALA A 292 -29.85 15.08 -15.29
C ALA A 292 -28.95 15.87 -14.34
N ALA A 293 -27.85 16.45 -14.84
CA ALA A 293 -26.97 17.30 -14.03
C ALA A 293 -27.69 18.53 -13.50
N ASP A 294 -28.43 19.24 -14.36
CA ASP A 294 -29.19 20.43 -13.97
C ASP A 294 -30.29 20.08 -12.95
N PHE A 295 -30.96 18.92 -13.11
CA PHE A 295 -31.91 18.40 -12.13
C PHE A 295 -31.26 18.16 -10.76
N LEU A 296 -30.12 17.46 -10.70
CA LEU A 296 -29.43 17.18 -9.44
C LEU A 296 -28.93 18.47 -8.77
N LEU A 297 -28.37 19.40 -9.55
CA LEU A 297 -27.89 20.68 -9.01
C LEU A 297 -29.02 21.57 -8.50
N LEU A 298 -30.23 21.40 -9.02
CA LEU A 298 -31.42 22.12 -8.57
C LEU A 298 -32.11 21.45 -7.36
N VAL A 299 -32.26 20.13 -7.39
CA VAL A 299 -33.12 19.38 -6.46
C VAL A 299 -32.32 18.68 -5.36
N HIS A 300 -31.11 18.20 -5.66
CA HIS A 300 -30.25 17.46 -4.73
C HIS A 300 -29.16 18.32 -4.09
N ARG A 301 -29.23 19.65 -4.21
CA ARG A 301 -28.27 20.57 -3.60
C ARG A 301 -29.01 21.60 -2.75
N THR A 302 -28.63 21.71 -1.48
CA THR A 302 -29.21 22.73 -0.59
C THR A 302 -28.66 24.13 -0.90
N SER A 303 -29.27 25.17 -0.34
CA SER A 303 -28.79 26.56 -0.43
C SER A 303 -27.37 26.75 0.12
N GLU A 304 -26.97 25.93 1.09
CA GLU A 304 -25.63 25.92 1.71
C GLU A 304 -24.63 25.10 0.90
N GLY A 305 -25.07 24.46 -0.18
CA GLY A 305 -24.23 23.65 -1.08
C GLY A 305 -24.01 22.21 -0.64
N THR A 306 -24.72 21.72 0.38
CA THR A 306 -24.71 20.30 0.76
C THR A 306 -25.47 19.47 -0.28
N LEU A 307 -24.90 18.35 -0.70
CA LEU A 307 -25.60 17.38 -1.54
C LEU A 307 -26.54 16.50 -0.72
N LEU A 308 -27.68 16.17 -1.31
CA LEU A 308 -28.63 15.18 -0.82
C LEU A 308 -28.48 13.90 -1.64
N ARG A 309 -28.71 12.76 -0.99
CA ARG A 309 -28.42 11.45 -1.55
C ARG A 309 -29.48 10.97 -2.54
N THR A 310 -30.75 11.09 -2.16
CA THR A 310 -31.84 10.44 -2.89
C THR A 310 -33.05 11.36 -3.00
N SER A 311 -33.75 11.28 -4.12
CA SER A 311 -35.08 11.86 -4.27
C SER A 311 -36.07 10.86 -4.84
N ARG A 312 -37.34 11.16 -4.61
CA ARG A 312 -38.48 10.49 -5.25
C ARG A 312 -39.54 11.56 -5.47
N GLN A 313 -40.16 11.58 -6.66
CA GLN A 313 -41.18 12.58 -7.02
C GLN A 313 -40.73 14.04 -6.75
N GLY A 314 -39.48 14.36 -7.09
CA GLY A 314 -38.91 15.70 -6.95
C GLY A 314 -38.57 16.13 -5.51
N ARG A 315 -38.70 15.25 -4.51
CA ARG A 315 -38.36 15.54 -3.11
C ARG A 315 -37.07 14.84 -2.69
N ALA A 316 -35.98 15.59 -2.58
CA ALA A 316 -34.70 15.08 -2.10
C ALA A 316 -34.63 15.05 -0.57
N HIS A 317 -33.98 14.01 -0.04
CA HIS A 317 -33.75 13.81 1.40
C HIS A 317 -32.49 12.96 1.62
N LEU A 318 -32.07 12.88 2.89
CA LEU A 318 -30.82 12.29 3.37
C LEU A 318 -29.58 13.05 2.89
N ASP A 319 -28.71 13.38 3.83
CA ASP A 319 -27.43 14.01 3.52
C ASP A 319 -26.56 13.06 2.67
N GLY A 320 -25.88 13.64 1.68
CA GLY A 320 -24.99 12.93 0.77
C GLY A 320 -23.73 12.44 1.47
N VAL A 321 -23.30 11.25 1.10
CA VAL A 321 -22.03 10.65 1.54
C VAL A 321 -20.94 10.85 0.48
N LEU A 322 -19.70 10.48 0.78
CA LEU A 322 -18.53 10.71 -0.09
C LEU A 322 -18.79 10.33 -1.55
N GLU A 323 -19.41 9.18 -1.80
CA GLU A 323 -19.70 8.70 -3.16
C GLU A 323 -20.61 9.67 -3.94
N ASP A 324 -21.60 10.29 -3.30
CA ASP A 324 -22.51 11.24 -3.97
C ASP A 324 -21.73 12.46 -4.48
N TYR A 325 -20.77 12.95 -3.70
CA TYR A 325 -19.89 14.04 -4.10
C TYR A 325 -18.89 13.60 -5.19
N ALA A 326 -18.25 12.44 -5.00
CA ALA A 326 -17.21 11.95 -5.89
C ALA A 326 -17.74 11.64 -7.29
N TYR A 327 -18.83 10.87 -7.39
CA TYR A 327 -19.41 10.49 -8.68
C TYR A 327 -20.04 11.67 -9.41
N LEU A 328 -20.71 12.58 -8.70
CA LEU A 328 -21.25 13.78 -9.34
C LEU A 328 -20.14 14.70 -9.82
N ALA A 329 -19.08 14.90 -9.02
CA ALA A 329 -17.92 15.68 -9.45
C ALA A 329 -17.28 15.09 -10.72
N GLU A 330 -17.03 13.77 -10.76
CA GLU A 330 -16.48 13.11 -11.95
C GLU A 330 -17.40 13.26 -13.18
N GLY A 331 -18.72 13.06 -13.01
CA GLY A 331 -19.69 13.24 -14.10
C GLY A 331 -19.76 14.68 -14.62
N LEU A 332 -19.64 15.67 -13.74
CA LEU A 332 -19.61 17.08 -14.13
C LEU A 332 -18.33 17.49 -14.88
N ILE A 333 -17.18 16.88 -14.55
CA ILE A 333 -15.93 17.07 -15.31
C ILE A 333 -16.10 16.50 -16.72
N ASP A 334 -16.60 15.26 -16.85
CA ASP A 334 -16.86 14.64 -18.16
C ASP A 334 -17.89 15.43 -18.97
N LEU A 335 -18.94 15.94 -18.32
CA LEU A 335 -19.94 16.79 -18.97
C LEU A 335 -19.33 18.10 -19.48
N TYR A 336 -18.48 18.75 -18.69
CA TYR A 336 -17.71 19.91 -19.14
C TYR A 336 -16.85 19.58 -20.37
N GLU A 337 -16.07 18.50 -20.32
CA GLU A 337 -15.22 18.09 -21.45
C GLU A 337 -16.03 17.77 -22.73
N ALA A 338 -17.31 17.38 -22.58
CA ALA A 338 -18.20 17.08 -23.70
C ALA A 338 -18.92 18.32 -24.28
N CYS A 339 -19.33 19.29 -23.43
CA CYS A 339 -20.17 20.41 -23.85
C CYS A 339 -19.51 21.81 -23.77
N GLY A 340 -18.35 21.92 -23.11
CA GLY A 340 -17.61 23.18 -22.94
C GLY A 340 -18.21 24.19 -21.96
N GLN A 341 -19.28 23.87 -21.22
CA GLN A 341 -19.92 24.83 -20.30
C GLN A 341 -19.19 24.90 -18.95
N GLU A 342 -18.44 25.98 -18.71
CA GLU A 342 -17.60 26.16 -17.51
C GLU A 342 -18.35 26.03 -16.16
N ARG A 343 -19.66 26.26 -16.14
CA ARG A 343 -20.50 26.11 -14.93
C ARG A 343 -20.39 24.71 -14.30
N TYR A 344 -20.27 23.67 -15.12
CA TYR A 344 -20.18 22.30 -14.64
C TYR A 344 -18.81 22.01 -14.01
N LEU A 345 -17.72 22.44 -14.65
CA LEU A 345 -16.37 22.30 -14.09
C LEU A 345 -16.21 23.10 -12.79
N THR A 346 -16.74 24.32 -12.76
CA THR A 346 -16.72 25.16 -11.55
C THR A 346 -17.46 24.48 -10.40
N THR A 347 -18.61 23.85 -10.69
CA THR A 347 -19.36 23.10 -9.67
C THR A 347 -18.62 21.84 -9.25
N ALA A 348 -17.98 21.12 -10.17
CA ALA A 348 -17.13 19.98 -9.84
C ALA A 348 -15.97 20.37 -8.91
N LEU A 349 -15.34 21.52 -9.14
CA LEU A 349 -14.31 22.07 -8.25
C LEU A 349 -14.85 22.31 -6.82
N GLN A 350 -16.02 22.93 -6.70
CA GLN A 350 -16.67 23.16 -5.39
C GLN A 350 -16.95 21.84 -4.66
N LEU A 351 -17.42 20.81 -5.38
CA LEU A 351 -17.62 19.48 -4.80
C LEU A 351 -16.28 18.83 -4.40
N GLY A 352 -15.23 19.00 -5.20
CA GLY A 352 -13.85 18.57 -4.88
C GLY A 352 -13.32 19.19 -3.59
N GLU A 353 -13.46 20.51 -3.44
CA GLU A 353 -13.08 21.23 -2.23
C GLU A 353 -13.91 20.79 -1.02
N ARG A 354 -15.19 20.44 -1.24
CA ARG A 354 -16.04 19.84 -0.20
C ARG A 354 -15.56 18.44 0.22
N MET A 355 -15.13 17.61 -0.73
CA MET A 355 -14.54 16.29 -0.44
C MET A 355 -13.31 16.42 0.47
N VAL A 356 -12.38 17.30 0.10
CA VAL A 356 -11.16 17.57 0.88
C VAL A 356 -11.50 18.11 2.28
N SER A 357 -12.37 19.12 2.38
CA SER A 357 -12.68 19.76 3.66
C SER A 357 -13.50 18.89 4.62
N SER A 358 -14.42 18.06 4.10
CA SER A 358 -15.44 17.39 4.91
C SER A 358 -15.21 15.88 5.09
N PHE A 359 -14.47 15.24 4.18
CA PHE A 359 -14.31 13.78 4.15
C PHE A 359 -12.85 13.31 4.30
N GLN A 360 -11.86 14.15 4.03
CA GLN A 360 -10.45 13.73 4.09
C GLN A 360 -10.00 13.40 5.53
N ASP A 361 -9.26 12.29 5.65
CA ASP A 361 -8.48 11.97 6.83
C ASP A 361 -7.11 12.67 6.74
N LYS A 362 -6.90 13.69 7.58
CA LYS A 362 -5.68 14.51 7.57
C LYS A 362 -4.46 13.78 8.13
N ASP A 363 -4.66 12.75 8.94
CA ASP A 363 -3.57 12.05 9.63
C ASP A 363 -3.06 10.87 8.80
N GLN A 364 -3.97 10.10 8.18
CA GLN A 364 -3.65 8.88 7.44
C GLN A 364 -3.83 8.97 5.92
N GLY A 365 -4.35 10.09 5.40
CA GLY A 365 -4.78 10.21 4.02
C GLY A 365 -6.05 9.39 3.73
N GLY A 366 -6.59 9.49 2.52
CA GLY A 366 -7.87 8.88 2.15
C GLY A 366 -9.07 9.61 2.72
N PHE A 367 -10.25 9.03 2.47
CA PHE A 367 -11.52 9.70 2.74
C PHE A 367 -12.46 8.79 3.54
N TYR A 368 -13.16 9.39 4.50
CA TYR A 368 -14.27 8.78 5.24
C TYR A 368 -15.54 8.75 4.40
N THR A 369 -16.41 7.78 4.63
CA THR A 369 -17.69 7.66 3.90
C THR A 369 -18.67 8.79 4.27
N THR A 370 -18.78 9.13 5.56
CA THR A 370 -19.68 10.20 6.05
C THR A 370 -18.93 11.50 6.28
N ALA A 371 -19.61 12.65 6.20
CA ALA A 371 -19.01 13.98 6.44
C ALA A 371 -18.72 14.23 7.93
N THR A 372 -17.83 15.18 8.24
CA THR A 372 -17.48 15.55 9.62
C THR A 372 -18.66 16.11 10.43
N ALA A 373 -19.66 16.70 9.77
CA ALA A 373 -20.85 17.30 10.39
C ALA A 373 -22.08 16.37 10.43
N HIS A 374 -21.98 15.14 9.91
CA HIS A 374 -23.04 14.13 10.05
C HIS A 374 -23.20 13.74 11.53
N GLU A 375 -24.38 13.21 11.91
CA GLU A 375 -24.66 12.68 13.25
C GLU A 375 -23.45 11.98 13.87
N THR A 376 -23.23 12.21 15.17
CA THR A 376 -22.04 11.82 15.94
C THR A 376 -21.86 10.30 16.02
N LEU A 377 -21.49 9.66 14.91
CA LEU A 377 -21.13 8.25 14.86
C LEU A 377 -19.87 8.04 15.68
N ILE A 378 -19.86 6.98 16.49
CA ILE A 378 -18.73 6.62 17.37
C ILE A 378 -17.45 6.36 16.55
N ILE A 379 -17.60 5.90 15.29
CA ILE A 379 -16.52 5.68 14.31
C ILE A 379 -17.05 6.00 12.89
N ARG A 380 -16.28 6.77 12.11
CA ARG A 380 -16.54 6.98 10.67
C ARG A 380 -15.87 5.86 9.88
N ALA A 381 -16.63 5.14 9.05
CA ALA A 381 -16.12 4.09 8.18
C ALA A 381 -15.32 4.66 7.00
N ARG A 382 -14.45 3.83 6.43
CA ARG A 382 -13.63 4.10 5.25
C ARG A 382 -13.67 2.89 4.33
N GLU A 383 -13.72 3.12 3.03
CA GLU A 383 -13.72 2.08 2.01
C GLU A 383 -12.59 2.33 1.02
N GLY A 384 -11.83 1.28 0.72
CA GLY A 384 -10.68 1.34 -0.19
C GLY A 384 -10.95 0.58 -1.49
N ALA A 385 -11.19 -0.73 -1.36
CA ALA A 385 -11.39 -1.64 -2.49
C ALA A 385 -12.68 -1.34 -3.25
N ASP A 386 -12.64 -1.52 -4.57
CA ASP A 386 -13.79 -1.46 -5.46
C ASP A 386 -14.70 -2.68 -5.21
N GLY A 387 -16.02 -2.44 -5.19
CA GLY A 387 -17.05 -3.47 -5.11
C GLY A 387 -17.74 -3.68 -6.46
N ALA A 388 -19.07 -3.81 -6.44
CA ALA A 388 -19.87 -3.76 -7.67
C ALA A 388 -19.74 -2.40 -8.39
N THR A 389 -19.53 -1.34 -7.62
CA THR A 389 -19.16 -0.01 -8.08
C THR A 389 -17.76 0.34 -7.58
N PRO A 390 -17.02 1.22 -8.27
CA PRO A 390 -15.79 1.77 -7.73
C PRO A 390 -15.97 2.40 -6.34
N SER A 391 -14.96 2.32 -5.47
CA SER A 391 -15.08 2.88 -4.12
C SER A 391 -15.19 4.41 -4.15
N GLY A 392 -15.93 5.00 -3.21
CA GLY A 392 -16.03 6.46 -3.10
C GLY A 392 -14.65 7.13 -2.98
N ASN A 393 -13.68 6.48 -2.31
CA ASN A 393 -12.30 6.93 -2.25
C ASN A 393 -11.63 6.91 -3.63
N ALA A 394 -11.77 5.82 -4.40
CA ALA A 394 -11.15 5.70 -5.72
C ALA A 394 -11.68 6.76 -6.70
N VAL A 395 -12.98 7.04 -6.67
CA VAL A 395 -13.60 8.07 -7.51
C VAL A 395 -13.24 9.48 -7.04
N ALA A 396 -13.16 9.73 -5.73
CA ALA A 396 -12.68 11.00 -5.19
C ALA A 396 -11.24 11.28 -5.63
N VAL A 397 -10.35 10.28 -5.55
CA VAL A 397 -8.97 10.35 -6.06
C VAL A 397 -8.96 10.70 -7.55
N SER A 398 -9.77 10.03 -8.37
CA SER A 398 -9.87 10.30 -9.82
C SER A 398 -10.33 11.74 -10.11
N ALA A 399 -11.41 12.19 -9.48
CA ALA A 399 -11.95 13.53 -9.66
C ALA A 399 -10.96 14.62 -9.20
N LEU A 400 -10.35 14.45 -8.02
CA LEU A 400 -9.37 15.40 -7.48
C LEU A 400 -8.09 15.45 -8.34
N ALA A 401 -7.61 14.31 -8.84
CA ALA A 401 -6.49 14.27 -9.75
C ALA A 401 -6.80 15.07 -11.04
N ARG A 402 -7.96 14.84 -11.67
CA ARG A 402 -8.36 15.59 -12.88
C ARG A 402 -8.54 17.08 -12.61
N LEU A 403 -9.21 17.46 -11.52
CA LEU A 403 -9.36 18.86 -11.13
C LEU A 403 -8.01 19.54 -10.88
N SER A 404 -7.03 18.82 -10.30
CA SER A 404 -5.68 19.34 -10.10
C SER A 404 -5.01 19.72 -11.42
N PHE A 405 -5.24 18.96 -12.50
CA PHE A 405 -4.71 19.26 -13.83
C PHE A 405 -5.50 20.37 -14.54
N HIS A 406 -6.83 20.42 -14.40
CA HIS A 406 -7.64 21.50 -14.97
C HIS A 406 -7.26 22.88 -14.39
N TYR A 407 -7.01 22.95 -13.08
CA TYR A 407 -6.83 24.20 -12.35
C TYR A 407 -5.42 24.47 -11.85
N ASP A 408 -4.46 23.59 -12.11
CA ASP A 408 -3.08 23.64 -11.56
C ASP A 408 -3.07 23.71 -10.01
N ARG A 409 -3.90 22.88 -9.37
CA ARG A 409 -4.13 22.92 -7.91
C ARG A 409 -3.38 21.79 -7.20
N GLN A 410 -2.19 22.13 -6.68
CA GLN A 410 -1.31 21.18 -5.99
C GLN A 410 -1.95 20.55 -4.73
N ASP A 411 -2.77 21.29 -3.98
CA ASP A 411 -3.48 20.78 -2.81
C ASP A 411 -4.46 19.65 -3.16
N LEU A 412 -5.17 19.74 -4.29
CA LEU A 412 -6.04 18.68 -4.78
C LEU A 412 -5.24 17.46 -5.26
N ARG A 413 -4.09 17.71 -5.90
CA ARG A 413 -3.14 16.65 -6.30
C ARG A 413 -2.64 15.87 -5.09
N GLU A 414 -2.24 16.57 -4.03
CA GLU A 414 -1.78 15.96 -2.77
C GLU A 414 -2.88 15.17 -2.07
N ALA A 415 -4.13 15.68 -2.08
CA ALA A 415 -5.26 14.95 -1.56
C ALA A 415 -5.54 13.64 -2.34
N ALA A 416 -5.42 13.68 -3.67
CA ALA A 416 -5.54 12.48 -4.51
C ALA A 416 -4.42 11.46 -4.20
N ILE A 417 -3.16 11.91 -4.14
CA ILE A 417 -2.02 11.04 -3.79
C ILE A 417 -2.18 10.46 -2.38
N GLY A 418 -2.62 11.26 -1.40
CA GLY A 418 -2.94 10.80 -0.05
C GLY A 418 -4.02 9.72 -0.03
N GLY A 419 -5.03 9.84 -0.90
CA GLY A 419 -6.09 8.84 -1.04
C GLY A 419 -5.65 7.51 -1.65
N ILE A 420 -4.61 7.52 -2.50
CA ILE A 420 -3.97 6.30 -3.02
C ILE A 420 -3.14 5.64 -1.92
N ARG A 421 -2.24 6.44 -1.30
CA ARG A 421 -1.27 5.93 -0.32
C ARG A 421 -1.93 5.33 0.92
N ALA A 422 -3.08 5.87 1.32
CA ALA A 422 -3.91 5.35 2.39
C ALA A 422 -4.23 3.85 2.28
N TYR A 423 -4.24 3.30 1.05
CA TYR A 423 -4.48 1.88 0.79
C TYR A 423 -3.31 1.19 0.10
N GLY A 424 -2.11 1.79 0.11
CA GLY A 424 -0.96 1.29 -0.66
C GLY A 424 -0.57 -0.16 -0.33
N ARG A 425 -0.69 -0.58 0.94
CA ARG A 425 -0.45 -1.96 1.35
C ARG A 425 -1.49 -2.94 0.78
N GLN A 426 -2.76 -2.56 0.82
CA GLN A 426 -3.85 -3.37 0.28
C GLN A 426 -3.78 -3.42 -1.26
N ILE A 427 -3.42 -2.31 -1.89
CA ILE A 427 -3.19 -2.20 -3.33
C ILE A 427 -2.06 -3.14 -3.76
N ALA A 428 -0.93 -3.18 -3.05
CA ALA A 428 0.16 -4.11 -3.35
C ALA A 428 -0.23 -5.59 -3.13
N ARG A 429 -1.14 -5.87 -2.18
CA ARG A 429 -1.56 -7.25 -1.88
C ARG A 429 -2.65 -7.77 -2.82
N TYR A 430 -3.60 -6.92 -3.18
CA TYR A 430 -4.81 -7.27 -3.94
C TYR A 430 -5.09 -6.23 -5.05
N PRO A 431 -4.14 -5.97 -5.97
CA PRO A 431 -4.24 -4.89 -6.96
C PRO A 431 -5.51 -4.93 -7.82
N ARG A 432 -6.00 -6.13 -8.17
CA ARG A 432 -7.26 -6.31 -8.91
C ARG A 432 -8.47 -5.66 -8.20
N ALA A 433 -8.49 -5.63 -6.88
CA ALA A 433 -9.58 -5.03 -6.09
C ALA A 433 -9.53 -3.49 -6.05
N PHE A 434 -8.55 -2.85 -6.70
CA PHE A 434 -8.36 -1.40 -6.67
C PHE A 434 -8.28 -0.83 -8.10
N ALA A 435 -8.99 -1.42 -9.05
CA ALA A 435 -8.87 -1.11 -10.47
C ALA A 435 -9.08 0.38 -10.80
N LYS A 436 -10.07 1.04 -10.19
CA LYS A 436 -10.29 2.48 -10.37
C LYS A 436 -9.17 3.33 -9.76
N THR A 437 -8.66 2.92 -8.59
CA THR A 437 -7.51 3.60 -7.96
C THR A 437 -6.25 3.47 -8.82
N LEU A 438 -6.02 2.29 -9.39
CA LEU A 438 -4.90 2.04 -10.30
C LEU A 438 -5.02 2.80 -11.62
N ALA A 439 -6.22 3.03 -12.14
CA ALA A 439 -6.43 3.95 -13.27
C ALA A 439 -6.01 5.39 -12.93
N SER A 440 -6.24 5.85 -11.69
CA SER A 440 -5.76 7.15 -11.21
C SER A 440 -4.24 7.18 -10.99
N VAL A 441 -3.63 6.05 -10.59
CA VAL A 441 -2.17 5.88 -10.53
C VAL A 441 -1.56 6.06 -11.92
N ASP A 442 -2.17 5.48 -12.95
CA ASP A 442 -1.73 5.67 -14.35
C ASP A 442 -1.81 7.16 -14.77
N LEU A 443 -2.93 7.83 -14.49
CA LEU A 443 -3.09 9.27 -14.77
C LEU A 443 -2.06 10.14 -14.05
N LEU A 444 -1.85 9.94 -12.74
CA LEU A 444 -0.93 10.75 -11.93
C LEU A 444 0.53 10.47 -12.27
N GLY A 445 0.84 9.22 -12.65
CA GLY A 445 2.17 8.80 -13.09
C GLY A 445 2.52 9.38 -14.45
N GLU A 446 1.68 9.18 -15.46
CA GLU A 446 1.98 9.65 -16.83
C GLU A 446 1.71 11.17 -17.02
N GLY A 447 0.75 11.71 -16.27
CA GLY A 447 0.15 13.02 -16.54
C GLY A 447 -0.79 13.00 -17.75
N PRO A 448 -1.77 13.91 -17.84
CA PRO A 448 -2.69 13.97 -18.95
C PRO A 448 -2.06 14.59 -20.20
N ILE A 449 -2.63 14.27 -21.35
CA ILE A 449 -2.54 15.14 -22.52
C ILE A 449 -3.58 16.26 -22.35
N GLU A 450 -3.13 17.51 -22.43
CA GLU A 450 -3.98 18.69 -22.28
C GLU A 450 -4.43 19.17 -23.67
N LEU A 451 -5.73 19.26 -23.90
CA LEU A 451 -6.32 19.62 -25.18
C LEU A 451 -7.13 20.90 -25.05
N ALA A 452 -6.67 21.99 -25.69
CA ALA A 452 -7.41 23.25 -25.76
C ALA A 452 -7.96 23.45 -27.17
N PHE A 453 -9.28 23.41 -27.28
CA PHE A 453 -10.00 23.72 -28.51
C PHE A 453 -10.42 25.20 -28.51
N VAL A 454 -10.06 25.94 -29.56
CA VAL A 454 -10.43 27.35 -29.72
C VAL A 454 -11.17 27.53 -31.04
N GLY A 455 -12.42 27.97 -30.99
CA GLY A 455 -13.27 28.17 -32.17
C GLY A 455 -14.75 28.29 -31.79
N ALA A 456 -15.54 28.92 -32.65
CA ALA A 456 -16.98 29.02 -32.44
C ALA A 456 -17.62 27.61 -32.42
N PRO A 457 -18.61 27.32 -31.55
CA PRO A 457 -19.23 26.00 -31.47
C PRO A 457 -19.82 25.46 -32.79
N SER A 458 -20.15 26.34 -33.73
CA SER A 458 -20.67 26.00 -35.06
C SER A 458 -19.62 26.02 -36.17
N ASP A 459 -18.32 26.19 -35.84
CA ASP A 459 -17.23 26.20 -36.80
C ASP A 459 -16.95 24.77 -37.31
N PRO A 460 -17.08 24.49 -38.62
CA PRO A 460 -16.78 23.17 -39.18
C PRO A 460 -15.33 22.71 -38.95
N GLY A 461 -14.38 23.66 -38.89
CA GLY A 461 -12.99 23.38 -38.58
C GLY A 461 -12.80 22.87 -37.16
N LEU A 462 -13.53 23.45 -36.20
CA LEU A 462 -13.54 22.98 -34.81
C LEU A 462 -14.14 21.57 -34.72
N GLU A 463 -15.28 21.33 -35.37
CA GLU A 463 -15.93 20.02 -35.40
C GLU A 463 -15.01 18.95 -35.97
N ALA A 464 -14.30 19.24 -37.07
CA ALA A 464 -13.36 18.33 -37.69
C ALA A 464 -12.16 18.00 -36.76
N LEU A 465 -11.61 18.99 -36.06
CA LEU A 465 -10.54 18.78 -35.07
C LEU A 465 -11.03 17.92 -33.89
N GLN A 466 -12.23 18.19 -33.39
CA GLN A 466 -12.82 17.40 -32.32
C GLN A 466 -13.07 15.96 -32.75
N LEU A 467 -13.57 15.72 -33.97
CA LEU A 467 -13.77 14.38 -34.53
C LEU A 467 -12.46 13.58 -34.55
N ALA A 468 -11.37 14.18 -35.04
CA ALA A 468 -10.07 13.54 -35.10
C ALA A 468 -9.54 13.10 -33.72
N VAL A 469 -9.80 13.88 -32.67
CA VAL A 469 -9.44 13.52 -31.28
C VAL A 469 -10.34 12.42 -30.73
N ARG A 470 -11.65 12.49 -30.99
CA ARG A 470 -12.66 11.57 -30.44
C ARG A 470 -12.43 10.12 -30.86
N GLU A 471 -11.81 9.90 -32.02
CA GLU A 471 -11.44 8.57 -32.46
C GLU A 471 -10.36 7.93 -31.57
N LEU A 472 -9.50 8.68 -30.88
CA LEU A 472 -8.37 8.09 -30.16
C LEU A 472 -8.74 7.72 -28.71
N PHE A 473 -8.25 6.57 -28.25
CA PHE A 473 -8.36 6.19 -26.84
C PHE A 473 -7.33 6.96 -26.01
N LEU A 474 -7.80 8.07 -25.41
CA LEU A 474 -7.02 8.95 -24.55
C LEU A 474 -7.57 8.91 -23.11
N PRO A 475 -7.20 7.90 -22.31
CA PRO A 475 -7.70 7.75 -20.94
C PRO A 475 -7.13 8.80 -19.98
N ASN A 476 -5.92 9.28 -20.25
CA ASN A 476 -5.22 10.29 -19.45
C ASN A 476 -5.23 11.62 -20.22
N ARG A 477 -6.28 12.41 -20.03
CA ARG A 477 -6.45 13.69 -20.72
C ARG A 477 -7.20 14.71 -19.88
N VAL A 478 -7.11 15.97 -20.29
CA VAL A 478 -8.02 17.05 -19.91
C VAL A 478 -8.38 17.85 -21.15
N ILE A 479 -9.64 18.29 -21.26
CA ILE A 479 -10.14 19.06 -22.40
C ILE A 479 -10.68 20.40 -21.93
N ALA A 480 -10.29 21.50 -22.57
CA ALA A 480 -10.88 22.82 -22.40
C ALA A 480 -11.30 23.39 -23.76
N SER A 481 -12.38 24.16 -23.79
CA SER A 481 -12.90 24.79 -25.02
C SER A 481 -13.19 26.27 -24.82
N SER A 482 -12.88 27.10 -25.82
CA SER A 482 -13.19 28.54 -25.88
C SER A 482 -13.73 28.90 -27.26
N ASP A 483 -14.62 29.90 -27.32
CA ASP A 483 -15.14 30.44 -28.58
C ASP A 483 -14.13 31.32 -29.34
N GLY A 484 -12.98 31.65 -28.72
CA GLY A 484 -11.92 32.47 -29.34
C GLY A 484 -12.26 33.97 -29.44
N THR A 485 -13.34 34.43 -28.80
CA THR A 485 -13.82 35.82 -28.87
C THR A 485 -13.04 36.81 -28.00
N GLY A 486 -12.02 36.34 -27.27
CA GLY A 486 -11.16 37.18 -26.42
C GLY A 486 -11.77 37.54 -25.06
N MET A 487 -12.94 37.00 -24.69
CA MET A 487 -13.37 37.02 -23.29
C MET A 487 -12.39 36.18 -22.44
N PRO A 488 -11.86 36.71 -21.33
CA PRO A 488 -10.95 35.95 -20.47
C PRO A 488 -11.68 34.74 -19.89
N SER A 489 -11.32 33.53 -20.33
CA SER A 489 -11.70 32.32 -19.60
C SER A 489 -10.91 32.26 -18.30
N SER A 490 -11.58 31.83 -17.22
CA SER A 490 -10.92 31.57 -15.94
C SER A 490 -10.07 30.29 -15.95
N HIS A 491 -10.17 29.49 -17.00
CA HIS A 491 -9.49 28.20 -17.11
C HIS A 491 -8.01 28.36 -17.49
N PRO A 492 -7.04 27.90 -16.66
CA PRO A 492 -5.60 28.06 -16.91
C PRO A 492 -5.15 27.53 -18.28
N LEU A 493 -5.64 26.36 -18.69
CA LEU A 493 -5.33 25.77 -20.00
C LEU A 493 -5.72 26.66 -21.19
N LEU A 494 -6.68 27.58 -21.08
CA LEU A 494 -7.09 28.46 -22.19
C LEU A 494 -6.31 29.78 -22.22
N ALA A 495 -5.51 30.07 -21.19
CA ALA A 495 -4.72 31.29 -21.12
C ALA A 495 -3.75 31.41 -22.31
N GLY A 496 -3.80 32.56 -22.98
CA GLY A 496 -2.93 32.90 -24.12
C GLY A 496 -3.22 32.12 -25.41
N LYS A 497 -4.35 31.42 -25.52
CA LYS A 497 -4.73 30.64 -26.70
C LYS A 497 -5.85 31.34 -27.47
N GLY A 498 -5.71 31.39 -28.79
CA GLY A 498 -6.61 32.13 -29.67
C GLY A 498 -6.86 31.39 -30.97
N LEU A 499 -7.57 32.03 -31.89
CA LEU A 499 -7.67 31.53 -33.26
C LEU A 499 -6.30 31.63 -33.95
N LEU A 500 -5.98 30.66 -34.81
CA LEU A 500 -4.77 30.71 -35.64
C LEU A 500 -5.14 31.20 -37.03
N ASP A 501 -4.64 32.37 -37.43
CA ASP A 501 -4.97 33.02 -38.70
C ASP A 501 -6.49 33.13 -38.96
N GLY A 502 -7.25 33.38 -37.88
CA GLY A 502 -8.72 33.47 -37.92
C GLY A 502 -9.46 32.13 -38.03
N LYS A 503 -8.76 30.98 -37.96
CA LYS A 503 -9.34 29.64 -37.99
C LYS A 503 -9.40 29.00 -36.61
N ALA A 504 -10.35 28.10 -36.41
CA ALA A 504 -10.37 27.22 -35.24
C ALA A 504 -9.06 26.43 -35.11
N ALA A 505 -8.58 26.29 -33.88
CA ALA A 505 -7.29 25.68 -33.59
C ALA A 505 -7.37 24.71 -32.40
N LEU A 506 -6.59 23.63 -32.48
CA LEU A 506 -6.33 22.71 -31.39
C LEU A 506 -4.91 22.93 -30.87
N TYR A 507 -4.81 23.21 -29.57
CA TYR A 507 -3.56 23.27 -28.84
C TYR A 507 -3.38 21.98 -28.04
N ILE A 508 -2.32 21.24 -28.34
CA ILE A 508 -1.95 20.01 -27.61
C ILE A 508 -0.80 20.37 -26.68
N CYS A 509 -1.05 20.30 -25.38
CA CYS A 509 -0.11 20.68 -24.34
C CYS A 509 0.18 19.51 -23.39
N ARG A 510 1.30 19.63 -22.68
CA ARG A 510 1.69 18.72 -21.61
C ARG A 510 2.52 19.50 -20.61
N ASN A 511 2.15 19.46 -19.33
CA ASN A 511 2.78 20.26 -18.27
C ASN A 511 2.80 21.75 -18.65
N PHE A 512 1.69 22.27 -19.18
CA PHE A 512 1.55 23.66 -19.64
C PHE A 512 2.48 24.10 -20.77
N SER A 513 3.22 23.18 -21.39
CA SER A 513 4.00 23.43 -22.61
C SER A 513 3.25 22.88 -23.82
N CYS A 514 2.97 23.73 -24.81
CA CYS A 514 2.18 23.37 -25.98
C CYS A 514 3.06 23.14 -27.21
N GLN A 515 2.61 22.22 -28.08
CA GLN A 515 3.11 22.11 -29.44
C GLN A 515 2.59 23.27 -30.32
N ARG A 516 3.02 23.29 -31.59
CA ARG A 516 2.41 24.13 -32.64
C ARG A 516 0.89 23.89 -32.66
N PRO A 517 0.05 24.95 -32.67
CA PRO A 517 -1.39 24.79 -32.82
C PRO A 517 -1.75 24.19 -34.17
N LEU A 518 -2.75 23.30 -34.18
CA LEU A 518 -3.20 22.57 -35.35
C LEU A 518 -4.53 23.13 -35.85
N THR A 519 -4.63 23.33 -37.17
CA THR A 519 -5.88 23.70 -37.86
C THR A 519 -6.33 22.64 -38.86
N ASP A 520 -5.47 21.65 -39.16
CA ASP A 520 -5.78 20.51 -40.03
C ASP A 520 -6.01 19.25 -39.19
N PRO A 521 -7.20 18.62 -39.26
CA PRO A 521 -7.52 17.41 -38.51
C PRO A 521 -6.61 16.21 -38.87
N ARG A 522 -6.02 16.19 -40.07
CA ARG A 522 -5.14 15.10 -40.51
C ARG A 522 -3.82 15.05 -39.74
N GLU A 523 -3.40 16.16 -39.15
CA GLU A 523 -2.17 16.26 -38.36
C GLU A 523 -2.35 15.81 -36.90
N VAL A 524 -3.60 15.67 -36.43
CA VAL A 524 -3.94 15.45 -35.01
C VAL A 524 -3.40 14.11 -34.48
N ALA A 525 -3.60 13.02 -35.22
CA ALA A 525 -3.19 11.69 -34.76
C ALA A 525 -1.66 11.59 -34.60
N GLU A 526 -0.91 12.13 -35.55
CA GLU A 526 0.56 12.17 -35.49
C GLU A 526 1.05 13.06 -34.34
N ALA A 527 0.46 14.24 -34.16
CA ALA A 527 0.81 15.15 -33.09
C ALA A 527 0.58 14.53 -31.70
N LEU A 528 -0.52 13.80 -31.51
CA LEU A 528 -0.81 13.07 -30.27
C LEU A 528 0.18 11.91 -30.03
N LEU A 529 0.49 11.12 -31.06
CA LEU A 529 1.50 10.06 -30.95
C LEU A 529 2.89 10.61 -30.58
N SER A 530 3.28 11.75 -31.16
CA SER A 530 4.54 12.42 -30.82
C SER A 530 4.54 12.96 -29.39
N ALA A 531 3.41 13.48 -28.90
CA ALA A 531 3.22 13.92 -27.53
C ALA A 531 3.38 12.77 -26.53
N SER A 532 2.92 11.58 -26.91
CA SER A 532 3.01 10.35 -26.12
C SER A 532 4.42 9.75 -26.06
N ARG A 533 5.31 10.01 -27.04
CA ARG A 533 6.68 9.44 -27.09
C ARG A 533 7.76 10.27 -26.39
N ARG A 534 7.50 11.53 -26.01
CA ARG A 534 8.48 12.40 -25.30
C ARG A 534 8.70 12.01 -23.81
N THR A 535 8.34 10.79 -23.42
CA THR A 535 8.20 10.29 -22.04
C THR A 535 9.35 9.42 -21.53
N ASP A 536 10.46 9.27 -22.26
CA ASP A 536 11.64 8.54 -21.79
C ASP A 536 12.46 9.30 -20.71
N GLN A 537 11.82 10.14 -19.88
CA GLN A 537 12.47 10.72 -18.70
C GLN A 537 12.04 10.01 -17.41
N PRO A 538 12.97 9.58 -16.52
CA PRO A 538 12.67 8.84 -15.29
C PRO A 538 11.92 9.62 -14.19
N ILE A 539 11.50 10.86 -14.47
CA ILE A 539 11.12 11.86 -13.47
C ILE A 539 9.73 11.59 -12.85
N GLN A 540 8.92 10.73 -13.45
CA GLN A 540 7.52 10.55 -13.08
C GLN A 540 7.23 9.38 -12.12
N GLN A 541 8.14 8.40 -11.97
CA GLN A 541 8.03 7.35 -10.94
C GLN A 541 8.16 7.91 -9.51
N THR A 542 8.71 9.11 -9.36
CA THR A 542 8.92 9.81 -8.08
C THR A 542 7.63 10.41 -7.49
N LEU A 543 6.59 10.62 -8.31
CA LEU A 543 5.40 11.42 -7.93
C LEU A 543 4.36 10.68 -7.06
N LEU A 544 4.49 9.36 -6.88
CA LEU A 544 3.65 8.56 -6.00
C LEU A 544 4.36 8.18 -4.68
N GLN A 545 5.64 8.55 -4.56
CA GLN A 545 6.36 8.53 -3.29
C GLN A 545 5.83 9.69 -2.46
N GLY A 546 5.68 9.48 -1.15
CA GLY A 546 5.20 10.53 -0.26
C GLY A 546 6.03 11.80 -0.33
N ALA A 547 5.52 12.90 0.26
CA ALA A 547 6.31 14.09 0.54
C ALA A 547 7.62 13.66 1.23
N SER A 548 8.68 13.56 0.44
CA SER A 548 9.96 13.03 0.88
C SER A 548 10.77 14.21 1.36
N LEU A 549 11.35 14.08 2.54
CA LEU A 549 12.21 15.10 3.10
C LEU A 549 13.43 15.23 2.16
N ALA A 550 13.55 16.42 1.58
CA ALA A 550 14.72 16.81 0.81
C ALA A 550 15.92 17.02 1.74
N GLY A 551 17.12 16.75 1.23
CA GLY A 551 18.37 16.97 1.95
C GLY A 551 18.92 15.74 2.67
N SER A 552 20.09 15.93 3.27
CA SER A 552 20.85 14.92 4.01
C SER A 552 21.65 15.61 5.11
N ALA A 553 22.15 14.86 6.09
CA ALA A 553 23.01 15.38 7.14
C ALA A 553 24.22 16.12 6.51
N SER A 554 24.55 17.28 7.06
CA SER A 554 25.69 18.10 6.59
C SER A 554 26.63 18.45 7.74
N PRO A 555 27.91 18.76 7.45
CA PRO A 555 28.85 19.24 8.47
C PRO A 555 28.30 20.45 9.24
N GLU A 556 27.73 21.42 8.52
CA GLU A 556 27.16 22.63 9.10
C GLU A 556 25.89 22.34 9.90
N GLY A 557 25.02 21.45 9.40
CA GLY A 557 23.80 21.05 10.09
C GLY A 557 24.10 20.30 11.38
N THR A 558 24.90 19.25 11.32
CA THR A 558 25.28 18.47 12.50
C THR A 558 26.03 19.30 13.54
N ALA A 559 26.91 20.22 13.14
CA ALA A 559 27.57 21.15 14.07
C ALA A 559 26.57 22.12 14.74
N ARG A 560 25.58 22.61 13.98
CA ARG A 560 24.51 23.48 14.50
C ARG A 560 23.63 22.77 15.51
N TYR A 561 23.29 21.51 15.27
CA TYR A 561 22.59 20.66 16.24
C TYR A 561 23.35 20.63 17.57
N VAL A 562 24.65 20.34 17.51
CA VAL A 562 25.51 20.27 18.70
C VAL A 562 25.56 21.62 19.42
N ALA A 563 25.77 22.72 18.70
CA ALA A 563 25.77 24.07 19.29
C ALA A 563 24.44 24.42 19.98
N ARG A 564 23.31 23.97 19.41
CA ARG A 564 21.99 24.13 20.02
C ARG A 564 21.88 23.34 21.33
N ILE A 565 22.30 22.07 21.35
CA ILE A 565 22.22 21.24 22.56
C ILE A 565 23.14 21.79 23.67
N LEU A 566 24.36 22.20 23.32
CA LEU A 566 25.31 22.78 24.28
C LEU A 566 24.82 24.13 24.86
N SER A 567 24.08 24.94 24.08
CA SER A 567 23.52 26.21 24.55
C SER A 567 22.22 26.06 25.37
N HIS A 568 21.42 25.02 25.12
CA HIS A 568 20.12 24.80 25.78
C HIS A 568 20.20 24.03 27.11
N SER A 569 21.39 23.66 27.56
CA SER A 569 21.62 22.87 28.78
C SER A 569 21.26 23.67 30.05
N ARG A 570 19.95 23.79 30.35
CA ARG A 570 19.37 24.32 31.59
C ARG A 570 19.52 23.37 32.80
N HIS A 571 20.27 22.27 32.67
CA HIS A 571 20.48 21.27 33.72
C HIS A 571 21.97 21.07 34.00
N GLU A 572 22.31 20.88 35.27
CA GLU A 572 23.65 20.63 35.79
C GLU A 572 24.40 19.55 34.95
N GLY A 573 25.54 19.94 34.36
CA GLY A 573 26.45 19.10 33.57
C GLY A 573 26.45 19.41 32.07
N ARG A 574 27.53 20.01 31.56
CA ARG A 574 27.73 20.32 30.13
C ARG A 574 27.96 19.03 29.32
N MET A 575 27.20 18.80 28.25
CA MET A 575 27.41 17.67 27.31
C MET A 575 28.58 17.91 26.33
N GLU A 576 29.57 18.70 26.74
CA GLU A 576 30.68 19.16 25.88
C GLU A 576 31.55 18.00 25.35
N HIS A 577 31.52 16.85 26.03
CA HIS A 577 32.23 15.63 25.65
C HIS A 577 31.34 14.54 25.01
N GLY A 578 30.06 14.83 24.79
CA GLY A 578 29.07 13.88 24.28
C GLY A 578 29.14 13.66 22.76
N TYR A 579 29.93 14.46 22.04
CA TYR A 579 29.96 14.47 20.58
C TYR A 579 31.37 14.28 20.03
N GLY A 580 31.48 13.71 18.83
CA GLY A 580 32.74 13.43 18.16
C GLY A 580 32.62 13.45 16.64
N ARG A 581 33.74 13.24 15.95
CA ARG A 581 33.76 13.14 14.48
C ARG A 581 33.15 11.81 14.03
N PHE A 582 32.36 11.86 12.96
CA PHE A 582 31.84 10.68 12.30
C PHE A 582 32.82 10.21 11.21
N GLY A 583 33.94 9.61 11.63
CA GLY A 583 35.03 9.22 10.72
C GLY A 583 35.59 10.43 9.95
N ALA A 584 35.86 10.24 8.66
CA ALA A 584 36.34 11.27 7.74
C ALA A 584 35.23 12.00 6.96
N THR A 585 33.95 11.79 7.30
CA THR A 585 32.79 12.36 6.58
C THR A 585 32.59 13.87 6.77
N GLY A 586 33.26 14.46 7.77
CA GLY A 586 33.04 15.84 8.21
C GLY A 586 31.81 16.03 9.11
N LEU A 587 30.95 15.02 9.26
CA LEU A 587 29.78 15.08 10.14
C LEU A 587 30.18 14.99 11.62
N THR A 588 29.42 15.67 12.49
CA THR A 588 29.54 15.53 13.95
C THR A 588 28.44 14.63 14.48
N THR A 589 28.78 13.62 15.27
CA THR A 589 27.82 12.64 15.81
C THR A 589 27.83 12.62 17.33
N SER A 590 26.69 12.29 17.93
CA SER A 590 26.61 11.91 19.34
C SER A 590 27.30 10.56 19.58
N ARG A 591 28.05 10.44 20.67
CA ARG A 591 28.75 9.20 21.08
C ARG A 591 27.78 8.07 21.46
N LEU A 592 26.49 8.39 21.60
CA LEU A 592 25.38 7.46 21.71
C LEU A 592 24.42 7.68 20.53
N GLY A 593 24.06 6.61 19.84
CA GLY A 593 23.09 6.59 18.75
C GLY A 593 21.82 5.84 19.13
N PHE A 594 20.71 6.17 18.48
CA PHE A 594 19.42 5.52 18.67
C PHE A 594 19.29 4.30 17.76
N GLY A 595 19.43 3.10 18.32
CA GLY A 595 19.19 1.85 17.61
C GLY A 595 17.71 1.50 17.59
N THR A 596 17.17 1.10 16.44
CA THR A 596 15.73 0.84 16.26
C THR A 596 15.36 -0.64 16.18
N TYR A 597 16.25 -1.54 16.60
CA TYR A 597 15.90 -2.96 16.70
C TYR A 597 14.74 -3.18 17.68
N ARG A 598 13.67 -3.83 17.21
CA ARG A 598 12.38 -4.01 17.92
C ARG A 598 11.62 -2.71 18.22
N VAL A 599 11.88 -1.65 17.46
CA VAL A 599 11.08 -0.43 17.45
C VAL A 599 10.05 -0.54 16.33
N ALA A 600 8.79 -0.23 16.64
CA ALA A 600 7.64 -0.32 15.74
C ALA A 600 6.61 0.78 16.02
N THR A 601 5.82 1.12 15.01
CA THR A 601 4.72 2.10 15.03
C THR A 601 3.54 1.67 15.88
N THR A 602 3.40 0.38 16.16
CA THR A 602 2.31 -0.19 16.95
C THR A 602 2.37 0.17 18.42
N ASP A 603 3.55 0.55 18.93
CA ASP A 603 3.75 0.96 20.31
C ASP A 603 4.01 2.48 20.39
N PRO A 604 3.08 3.26 20.98
CA PRO A 604 3.25 4.70 21.14
C PRO A 604 4.49 5.11 21.92
N GLU A 605 4.98 4.28 22.84
CA GLU A 605 6.12 4.62 23.69
C GLU A 605 7.43 4.73 22.88
N HIS A 606 7.59 3.89 21.86
CA HIS A 606 8.73 3.92 20.97
C HIS A 606 8.90 5.25 20.25
N ARG A 607 7.78 5.82 19.78
CA ARG A 607 7.74 7.11 19.08
C ARG A 607 8.20 8.23 20.00
N GLU A 608 7.69 8.21 21.22
CA GLU A 608 8.01 9.21 22.23
C GLU A 608 9.45 9.10 22.74
N ALA A 609 10.00 7.88 22.79
CA ALA A 609 11.41 7.65 23.09
C ALA A 609 12.32 8.25 22.01
N LEU A 610 12.04 8.02 20.73
CA LEU A 610 12.82 8.61 19.64
C LEU A 610 12.74 10.15 19.64
N LYS A 611 11.55 10.72 19.83
CA LYS A 611 11.36 12.18 19.95
C LYS A 611 12.18 12.76 21.11
N LYS A 612 12.15 12.10 22.28
CA LYS A 612 12.95 12.53 23.44
C LYS A 612 14.44 12.47 23.14
N ALA A 613 14.94 11.38 22.56
CA ALA A 613 16.35 11.23 22.23
C ALA A 613 16.86 12.31 21.27
N LEU A 614 16.09 12.60 20.21
CA LEU A 614 16.42 13.65 19.24
C LEU A 614 16.42 15.05 19.85
N ARG A 615 15.55 15.32 20.82
CA ARG A 615 15.49 16.61 21.51
C ARG A 615 16.59 16.79 22.55
N GLU A 616 17.06 15.71 23.17
CA GLU A 616 17.94 15.75 24.33
C GLU A 616 19.41 15.43 24.05
N GLY A 617 19.79 15.14 22.80
CA GLY A 617 21.21 15.12 22.40
C GLY A 617 21.66 13.96 21.51
N VAL A 618 20.74 13.16 20.97
CA VAL A 618 21.09 12.12 19.99
C VAL A 618 20.81 12.66 18.59
N ASN A 619 21.82 12.65 17.72
CA ASN A 619 21.66 13.02 16.31
C ASN A 619 21.99 11.89 15.34
N LEU A 620 22.20 10.67 15.82
CA LEU A 620 22.42 9.49 14.99
C LEU A 620 21.32 8.45 15.22
N ILE A 621 20.66 8.03 14.14
CA ILE A 621 19.63 7.00 14.14
C ILE A 621 20.11 5.82 13.30
N ASP A 622 19.98 4.62 13.86
CA ASP A 622 20.34 3.36 13.21
C ASP A 622 19.10 2.48 13.03
N THR A 623 18.77 2.17 11.77
CA THR A 623 17.58 1.39 11.40
C THR A 623 17.86 0.42 10.26
N SER A 624 16.87 -0.37 9.83
CA SER A 624 17.08 -1.43 8.85
C SER A 624 15.77 -1.85 8.19
N THR A 625 15.84 -2.32 6.94
CA THR A 625 14.65 -2.79 6.20
C THR A 625 14.00 -4.03 6.82
N ASN A 626 14.74 -4.83 7.59
CA ASN A 626 14.23 -6.04 8.25
C ASN A 626 13.73 -5.80 9.68
N TYR A 627 14.03 -4.66 10.30
CA TYR A 627 13.62 -4.42 11.69
C TYR A 627 12.10 -4.20 11.72
N MET A 628 11.41 -5.15 12.34
CA MET A 628 9.94 -5.19 12.39
C MET A 628 9.31 -5.13 10.98
N ASP A 629 9.93 -5.77 9.98
CA ASP A 629 9.44 -5.75 8.58
C ASP A 629 9.33 -4.33 8.00
N GLY A 630 10.39 -3.54 8.24
CA GLY A 630 10.52 -2.15 7.80
C GLY A 630 9.72 -1.14 8.65
N ASP A 631 9.07 -1.57 9.73
CA ASP A 631 8.24 -0.68 10.53
C ASP A 631 9.04 0.32 11.37
N SER A 632 10.28 -0.04 11.72
CA SER A 632 11.20 0.91 12.35
C SER A 632 11.53 2.09 11.43
N GLU A 633 11.74 1.84 10.13
CA GLU A 633 12.01 2.89 9.14
C GLU A 633 10.81 3.85 9.02
N ARG A 634 9.59 3.30 9.01
CA ARG A 634 8.35 4.10 9.01
C ARG A 634 8.24 4.99 10.25
N LEU A 635 8.52 4.43 11.43
CA LEU A 635 8.52 5.21 12.67
C LEU A 635 9.53 6.36 12.61
N VAL A 636 10.77 6.08 12.20
CA VAL A 636 11.83 7.08 12.04
C VAL A 636 11.41 8.18 11.07
N GLY A 637 10.93 7.82 9.89
CA GLY A 637 10.46 8.79 8.90
C GLY A 637 9.34 9.68 9.42
N SER A 638 8.37 9.10 10.11
CA SER A 638 7.24 9.85 10.70
C SER A 638 7.67 10.84 11.78
N VAL A 639 8.65 10.47 12.62
CA VAL A 639 9.17 11.34 13.69
C VAL A 639 10.01 12.48 13.10
N LEU A 640 10.86 12.18 12.12
CA LEU A 640 11.65 13.21 11.42
C LEU A 640 10.75 14.22 10.71
N SER A 641 9.75 13.73 9.96
CA SER A 641 8.81 14.60 9.25
C SER A 641 8.04 15.51 10.21
N GLU A 642 7.54 14.98 11.33
CA GLU A 642 6.86 15.79 12.34
C GLU A 642 7.80 16.83 12.98
N SER A 643 8.99 16.41 13.43
CA SER A 643 9.93 17.32 14.10
C SER A 643 10.44 18.43 13.17
N ILE A 644 10.62 18.14 11.87
CA ILE A 644 10.99 19.15 10.87
C ILE A 644 9.82 20.09 10.60
N LYS A 645 8.61 19.55 10.43
CA LYS A 645 7.39 20.36 10.21
C LYS A 645 7.11 21.30 11.39
N ASN A 646 7.40 20.85 12.62
CA ASN A 646 7.24 21.65 13.84
C ASN A 646 8.40 22.64 14.06
N GLY A 647 9.42 22.66 13.19
CA GLY A 647 10.61 23.51 13.34
C GLY A 647 11.53 23.12 14.50
N GLU A 648 11.39 21.90 15.04
CA GLU A 648 12.24 21.39 16.13
C GLU A 648 13.63 20.95 15.63
N LEU A 649 13.70 20.48 14.38
CA LEU A 649 14.89 19.96 13.72
C LEU A 649 14.93 20.41 12.26
N THR A 650 16.11 20.34 11.65
CA THR A 650 16.25 20.37 10.18
C THR A 650 16.85 19.05 9.69
N ARG A 651 16.63 18.68 8.42
CA ARG A 651 17.09 17.39 7.89
C ARG A 651 18.61 17.24 7.97
N GLU A 652 19.32 18.35 7.85
CA GLU A 652 20.78 18.46 7.86
C GLU A 652 21.41 18.17 9.24
N GLU A 653 20.61 18.18 10.31
CA GLU A 653 21.07 18.02 11.69
C GLU A 653 21.21 16.56 12.14
N VAL A 654 20.53 15.62 11.48
CA VAL A 654 20.37 14.23 11.92
C VAL A 654 20.97 13.26 10.91
N ILE A 655 21.80 12.34 11.39
CA ILE A 655 22.43 11.26 10.61
C ILE A 655 21.52 10.03 10.67
N VAL A 656 21.04 9.58 9.52
CA VAL A 656 20.20 8.39 9.37
C VAL A 656 20.98 7.29 8.66
N VAL A 657 21.20 6.19 9.39
CA VAL A 657 21.86 4.97 8.90
C VAL A 657 20.79 3.90 8.71
N SER A 658 20.66 3.35 7.49
CA SER A 658 19.86 2.15 7.24
C SER A 658 20.70 1.02 6.65
N LYS A 659 20.20 -0.22 6.70
CA LYS A 659 20.86 -1.39 6.11
C LYS A 659 19.93 -2.18 5.21
N ILE A 660 20.52 -2.73 4.15
CA ILE A 660 19.86 -3.55 3.13
C ILE A 660 20.62 -4.86 2.90
N GLY A 661 19.94 -5.89 2.40
CA GLY A 661 20.54 -7.19 2.05
C GLY A 661 19.90 -8.41 2.73
N TYR A 662 19.10 -8.17 3.77
CA TYR A 662 18.33 -9.22 4.46
C TYR A 662 17.02 -9.54 3.72
N VAL A 663 16.64 -10.81 3.61
CA VAL A 663 15.41 -11.25 2.93
C VAL A 663 14.52 -12.01 3.92
N GLN A 664 13.57 -11.30 4.52
CA GLN A 664 12.60 -11.79 5.50
C GLN A 664 11.23 -11.13 5.29
N GLY A 665 10.19 -11.64 5.98
CA GLY A 665 8.86 -11.02 5.98
C GLY A 665 8.29 -10.91 4.56
N ASP A 666 7.86 -9.70 4.19
CA ASP A 666 7.29 -9.46 2.86
C ASP A 666 8.35 -9.58 1.73
N ASN A 667 9.62 -9.23 1.98
CA ASN A 667 10.71 -9.44 1.02
C ASN A 667 10.93 -10.93 0.69
N LEU A 668 10.75 -11.81 1.69
CA LEU A 668 10.87 -13.26 1.48
C LEU A 668 9.71 -13.80 0.62
N LYS A 669 8.49 -13.27 0.79
CA LYS A 669 7.36 -13.65 -0.06
C LYS A 669 7.60 -13.25 -1.50
N GLN A 670 8.10 -12.03 -1.72
CA GLN A 670 8.45 -11.54 -3.05
C GLN A 670 9.57 -12.36 -3.70
N ALA A 671 10.64 -12.65 -2.96
CA ALA A 671 11.73 -13.49 -3.45
C ALA A 671 11.24 -14.89 -3.84
N LYS A 672 10.41 -15.53 -2.99
CA LYS A 672 9.78 -16.83 -3.30
C LYS A 672 8.89 -16.79 -4.53
N ALA A 673 8.09 -15.74 -4.70
CA ALA A 673 7.24 -15.56 -5.87
C ALA A 673 8.07 -15.41 -7.16
N ARG A 674 9.18 -14.66 -7.12
CA ARG A 674 10.11 -14.50 -8.25
C ARG A 674 10.81 -15.82 -8.61
N GLU A 675 11.21 -16.63 -7.62
CA GLU A 675 11.73 -17.99 -7.89
C GLU A 675 10.67 -18.86 -8.57
N GLN A 676 9.42 -18.85 -8.09
CA GLN A 676 8.30 -19.61 -8.68
C GLN A 676 7.98 -19.16 -10.11
N ALA A 677 8.16 -17.88 -10.42
CA ALA A 677 7.99 -17.32 -11.76
C ALA A 677 9.20 -17.54 -12.70
N GLY A 678 10.23 -18.29 -12.26
CA GLY A 678 11.42 -18.59 -13.06
C GLY A 678 12.38 -17.41 -13.24
N ARG A 679 12.30 -16.38 -12.39
CA ARG A 679 13.16 -15.18 -12.43
C ARG A 679 13.77 -14.86 -11.05
N PRO A 680 14.55 -15.78 -10.46
CA PRO A 680 15.18 -15.57 -9.15
C PRO A 680 16.14 -14.39 -9.17
N TYR A 681 16.30 -13.69 -8.05
CA TYR A 681 17.43 -12.77 -7.89
C TYR A 681 18.74 -13.56 -7.93
N PRO A 682 19.79 -13.06 -8.61
CA PRO A 682 21.08 -13.70 -8.61
C PRO A 682 21.70 -13.76 -7.20
N ASP A 683 22.52 -14.77 -6.97
CA ASP A 683 23.30 -14.98 -5.74
C ASP A 683 22.50 -14.98 -4.42
N MET A 684 21.25 -15.43 -4.46
CA MET A 684 20.43 -15.62 -3.26
C MET A 684 21.04 -16.69 -2.35
N VAL A 685 21.33 -16.34 -1.09
CA VAL A 685 21.86 -17.24 -0.06
C VAL A 685 20.72 -17.66 0.88
N LYS A 686 20.55 -18.96 1.10
CA LYS A 686 19.47 -19.55 1.90
C LYS A 686 20.03 -20.16 3.19
N TYR A 687 20.44 -19.30 4.10
CA TYR A 687 21.12 -19.68 5.34
C TYR A 687 20.27 -20.54 6.29
N GLY A 688 18.95 -20.32 6.35
CA GLY A 688 18.05 -21.10 7.21
C GLY A 688 16.58 -21.00 6.84
N GLU A 689 15.73 -21.76 7.54
CA GLU A 689 14.28 -21.74 7.32
C GLU A 689 13.72 -20.34 7.56
N GLY A 690 13.26 -19.68 6.50
CA GLY A 690 12.73 -18.32 6.56
C GLY A 690 13.78 -17.20 6.68
N ILE A 691 15.07 -17.51 6.54
CA ILE A 691 16.17 -16.53 6.60
C ILE A 691 16.99 -16.62 5.31
N TRP A 692 16.71 -15.70 4.39
CA TRP A 692 17.44 -15.58 3.13
C TRP A 692 18.27 -14.28 3.14
N HIS A 693 19.26 -14.19 2.25
CA HIS A 693 20.15 -13.05 2.13
C HIS A 693 20.59 -12.84 0.68
N CYS A 694 20.66 -11.59 0.25
CA CYS A 694 21.11 -11.25 -1.09
C CYS A 694 21.78 -9.87 -1.08
N ILE A 695 22.98 -9.77 -1.65
CA ILE A 695 23.70 -8.50 -1.85
C ILE A 695 23.92 -8.20 -3.34
N HIS A 696 23.21 -8.90 -4.22
CA HIS A 696 23.30 -8.63 -5.65
C HIS A 696 22.71 -7.24 -5.98
N PRO A 697 23.33 -6.44 -6.87
CA PRO A 697 22.88 -5.08 -7.20
C PRO A 697 21.39 -4.95 -7.53
N GLU A 698 20.80 -5.93 -8.22
CA GLU A 698 19.37 -5.94 -8.56
C GLU A 698 18.48 -5.94 -7.30
N TYR A 699 18.80 -6.77 -6.32
CA TYR A 699 18.06 -6.81 -5.06
C TYR A 699 18.32 -5.56 -4.21
N LEU A 700 19.57 -5.07 -4.19
CA LEU A 700 19.94 -3.87 -3.45
C LEU A 700 19.22 -2.62 -3.98
N ALA A 701 19.00 -2.53 -5.29
CA ALA A 701 18.25 -1.44 -5.92
C ALA A 701 16.80 -1.39 -5.42
N ASP A 702 16.13 -2.54 -5.38
CA ASP A 702 14.76 -2.66 -4.86
C ASP A 702 14.71 -2.29 -3.38
N GLN A 703 15.64 -2.82 -2.57
CA GLN A 703 15.68 -2.55 -1.13
C GLN A 703 15.97 -1.10 -0.80
N LEU A 704 16.87 -0.43 -1.53
CA LEU A 704 17.17 0.98 -1.32
C LEU A 704 15.96 1.86 -1.66
N ALA A 705 15.25 1.56 -2.75
CA ALA A 705 14.04 2.28 -3.12
C ALA A 705 12.95 2.18 -2.03
N LEU A 706 12.72 0.98 -1.52
CA LEU A 706 11.75 0.74 -0.45
C LEU A 706 12.17 1.37 0.89
N SER A 707 13.48 1.36 1.20
CA SER A 707 14.03 1.99 2.41
C SER A 707 13.82 3.51 2.40
N LEU A 708 14.16 4.18 1.29
CA LEU A 708 13.95 5.62 1.10
C LEU A 708 12.46 5.98 1.22
N ASP A 709 11.56 5.16 0.65
CA ASP A 709 10.11 5.38 0.76
C ASP A 709 9.60 5.24 2.20
N ARG A 710 9.97 4.15 2.89
CA ARG A 710 9.54 3.94 4.29
C ARG A 710 10.06 5.04 5.22
N LEU A 711 11.29 5.51 4.99
CA LEU A 711 11.88 6.63 5.73
C LEU A 711 11.31 8.00 5.31
N GLY A 712 10.65 8.08 4.16
CA GLY A 712 10.21 9.35 3.57
C GLY A 712 11.39 10.28 3.27
N LEU A 713 12.51 9.74 2.78
CA LEU A 713 13.73 10.50 2.48
C LEU A 713 14.04 10.44 0.98
N THR A 714 14.48 11.57 0.43
CA THR A 714 15.04 11.61 -0.94
C THR A 714 16.46 11.04 -1.00
N LYS A 715 17.20 11.15 0.11
CA LYS A 715 18.60 10.73 0.24
C LYS A 715 18.87 10.13 1.63
N LEU A 716 19.52 8.97 1.66
CA LEU A 716 19.98 8.33 2.89
C LEU A 716 21.41 8.80 3.23
N ASP A 717 21.71 9.05 4.51
CA ASP A 717 23.06 9.51 4.88
C ASP A 717 24.07 8.37 4.77
N VAL A 718 23.71 7.19 5.26
CA VAL A 718 24.55 5.99 5.20
C VAL A 718 23.72 4.76 4.89
N CYS A 719 24.10 4.01 3.85
CA CYS A 719 23.54 2.69 3.56
C CYS A 719 24.55 1.58 3.87
N LEU A 720 24.22 0.64 4.75
CA LEU A 720 25.09 -0.49 5.07
C LEU A 720 24.64 -1.77 4.36
N LEU A 721 25.60 -2.59 3.90
CA LEU A 721 25.33 -4.01 3.62
C LEU A 721 25.09 -4.73 4.96
N HIS A 722 23.94 -5.38 5.09
CA HIS A 722 23.55 -6.06 6.31
C HIS A 722 24.06 -7.51 6.31
N ASN A 723 24.97 -7.84 7.22
CA ASN A 723 25.54 -9.17 7.47
C ASN A 723 25.95 -9.91 6.18
N PRO A 724 26.83 -9.33 5.33
CA PRO A 724 27.24 -9.98 4.10
C PRO A 724 27.88 -11.36 4.35
N GLU A 725 28.46 -11.58 5.55
CA GLU A 725 29.09 -12.84 5.95
C GLU A 725 28.18 -14.07 5.90
N TYR A 726 26.85 -13.95 5.79
CA TYR A 726 25.96 -15.12 5.68
C TYR A 726 26.27 -16.02 4.49
N PHE A 727 26.91 -15.48 3.44
CA PHE A 727 27.47 -16.32 2.38
C PHE A 727 28.59 -17.23 2.89
N LEU A 728 29.49 -16.73 3.75
CA LEU A 728 30.54 -17.53 4.37
C LEU A 728 29.95 -18.51 5.38
N SER A 729 28.95 -18.10 6.16
CA SER A 729 28.26 -18.97 7.12
C SER A 729 27.57 -20.14 6.40
N GLU A 730 26.85 -19.90 5.31
CA GLU A 730 26.22 -20.96 4.51
C GLU A 730 27.27 -21.90 3.89
N ALA A 731 28.35 -21.35 3.32
CA ALA A 731 29.44 -22.15 2.77
C ALA A 731 30.18 -22.98 3.83
N ALA A 732 30.27 -22.50 5.08
CA ALA A 732 30.87 -23.24 6.19
C ALA A 732 29.98 -24.38 6.70
N HIS A 733 28.66 -24.28 6.54
CA HIS A 733 27.70 -25.32 6.93
C HIS A 733 27.60 -26.45 5.89
N HIS A 734 28.04 -26.22 4.65
CA HIS A 734 28.14 -27.22 3.59
C HIS A 734 29.59 -27.73 3.46
N GLU A 735 29.87 -28.95 3.92
CA GLU A 735 31.22 -29.54 3.90
C GLU A 735 31.83 -29.58 2.47
N GLY A 736 33.01 -28.97 2.25
CA GLY A 736 33.88 -29.31 1.11
C GLY A 736 34.50 -28.20 0.26
N GLY A 737 34.40 -26.92 0.61
CA GLY A 737 35.02 -25.82 -0.16
C GLY A 737 36.43 -25.41 0.32
N ASP A 738 37.30 -24.97 -0.59
CA ASP A 738 38.54 -24.26 -0.24
C ASP A 738 38.20 -22.87 0.34
N LEU A 739 38.49 -22.66 1.62
CA LEU A 739 38.19 -21.42 2.35
C LEU A 739 38.79 -20.18 1.69
N ALA A 740 39.98 -20.30 1.07
CA ALA A 740 40.62 -19.19 0.38
C ALA A 740 39.79 -18.76 -0.84
N THR A 741 39.43 -19.72 -1.69
CA THR A 741 38.57 -19.50 -2.86
C THR A 741 37.20 -18.94 -2.47
N THR A 742 36.56 -19.49 -1.43
CA THR A 742 35.26 -19.01 -0.93
C THR A 742 35.32 -17.55 -0.47
N ARG A 743 36.40 -17.17 0.25
CA ARG A 743 36.62 -15.78 0.66
C ARG A 743 36.84 -14.86 -0.55
N ASP A 744 37.53 -15.31 -1.59
CA ASP A 744 37.72 -14.50 -2.80
C ASP A 744 36.41 -14.26 -3.56
N VAL A 745 35.53 -15.27 -3.63
CA VAL A 745 34.17 -15.10 -4.17
C VAL A 745 33.37 -14.12 -3.33
N PHE A 746 33.41 -14.25 -2.01
CA PHE A 746 32.73 -13.36 -1.07
C PHE A 746 33.12 -11.89 -1.31
N TYR A 747 34.42 -11.58 -1.33
CA TYR A 747 34.89 -10.19 -1.51
C TYR A 747 34.61 -9.64 -2.91
N ARG A 748 34.59 -10.49 -3.94
CA ARG A 748 34.14 -10.08 -5.28
C ARG A 748 32.66 -9.68 -5.30
N ARG A 749 31.79 -10.41 -4.59
CA ARG A 749 30.37 -10.04 -4.44
C ARG A 749 30.21 -8.73 -3.68
N VAL A 750 31.02 -8.52 -2.64
CA VAL A 750 31.06 -7.24 -1.90
C VAL A 750 31.52 -6.09 -2.80
N GLU A 751 32.55 -6.29 -3.62
CA GLU A 751 33.02 -5.30 -4.60
C GLU A 751 31.90 -4.90 -5.57
N GLN A 752 31.13 -5.86 -6.11
CA GLN A 752 29.98 -5.57 -6.98
C GLN A 752 28.88 -4.77 -6.26
N ALA A 753 28.59 -5.12 -5.00
CA ALA A 753 27.65 -4.39 -4.17
C ALA A 753 28.13 -2.95 -3.87
N PHE A 754 29.43 -2.76 -3.65
CA PHE A 754 30.04 -1.45 -3.47
C PHE A 754 30.05 -0.63 -4.76
N ALA A 755 30.29 -1.24 -5.92
CA ALA A 755 30.17 -0.57 -7.22
C ALA A 755 28.74 -0.06 -7.45
N PHE A 756 27.73 -0.85 -7.06
CA PHE A 756 26.35 -0.39 -7.00
C PHE A 756 26.19 0.81 -6.06
N PHE A 757 26.72 0.77 -4.84
CA PHE A 757 26.62 1.91 -3.93
C PHE A 757 27.32 3.17 -4.42
N GLU A 758 28.50 3.08 -5.03
CA GLU A 758 29.15 4.22 -5.68
C GLU A 758 28.25 4.83 -6.77
N SER A 759 27.57 4.00 -7.57
CA SER A 759 26.58 4.49 -8.55
C SER A 759 25.40 5.24 -7.88
N GLN A 760 24.97 4.80 -6.70
CA GLN A 760 23.89 5.44 -5.95
C GLN A 760 24.34 6.73 -5.25
N VAL A 761 25.62 6.84 -4.88
CA VAL A 761 26.23 8.09 -4.42
C VAL A 761 26.24 9.10 -5.57
N ALA A 762 26.69 8.69 -6.75
CA ALA A 762 26.68 9.53 -7.95
C ALA A 762 25.25 9.98 -8.34
N ALA A 763 24.26 9.11 -8.16
CA ALA A 763 22.85 9.43 -8.35
C ALA A 763 22.24 10.30 -7.24
N GLY A 764 23.00 10.63 -6.19
CA GLY A 764 22.55 11.46 -5.07
C GLY A 764 21.54 10.78 -4.13
N ARG A 765 21.38 9.46 -4.21
CA ARG A 765 20.41 8.70 -3.39
C ARG A 765 20.95 8.27 -2.04
N ILE A 766 22.28 8.16 -1.92
CA ILE A 766 22.97 7.93 -0.65
C ILE A 766 24.18 8.89 -0.54
N SER A 767 24.62 9.26 0.68
CA SER A 767 25.83 10.07 0.86
C SER A 767 27.08 9.21 1.07
N TYR A 768 26.96 8.17 1.90
CA TYR A 768 28.03 7.23 2.19
C TYR A 768 27.49 5.80 2.25
N TYR A 769 28.37 4.81 2.21
CA TYR A 769 28.01 3.43 2.44
C TYR A 769 28.97 2.73 3.40
N GLY A 770 28.58 1.53 3.81
CA GLY A 770 29.31 0.77 4.81
C GLY A 770 28.90 -0.69 4.89
N VAL A 771 29.37 -1.38 5.92
CA VAL A 771 29.04 -2.78 6.22
C VAL A 771 28.63 -2.90 7.68
N SER A 772 27.57 -3.66 7.92
CA SER A 772 27.21 -4.18 9.24
C SER A 772 27.59 -5.65 9.27
N SER A 773 28.57 -6.03 10.09
CA SER A 773 29.07 -7.41 10.15
C SER A 773 29.24 -7.87 11.59
N ASN A 774 28.73 -9.07 11.88
CA ASN A 774 28.89 -9.73 13.17
C ASN A 774 30.27 -10.38 13.33
N THR A 775 30.96 -10.68 12.22
CA THR A 775 32.19 -11.48 12.22
C THR A 775 33.44 -10.69 11.86
N VAL A 776 33.32 -9.37 11.64
CA VAL A 776 34.48 -8.50 11.35
C VAL A 776 35.47 -8.40 12.51
N THR A 777 35.04 -8.75 13.72
CA THR A 777 35.86 -8.76 14.95
C THR A 777 36.30 -10.16 15.35
N ALA A 778 35.97 -11.19 14.56
CA ALA A 778 36.28 -12.58 14.84
C ALA A 778 37.75 -12.90 14.56
N ASP A 779 38.25 -13.98 15.17
CA ASP A 779 39.59 -14.50 14.90
C ASP A 779 39.75 -14.85 13.40
N PRO A 780 40.90 -14.53 12.76
CA PRO A 780 41.13 -14.86 11.35
C PRO A 780 40.97 -16.34 10.98
N SER A 781 41.14 -17.25 11.94
CA SER A 781 40.97 -18.69 11.75
C SER A 781 39.49 -19.10 11.65
N ASN A 782 38.55 -18.23 12.03
CA ASN A 782 37.12 -18.50 11.89
C ASN A 782 36.73 -18.47 10.41
N ALA A 783 36.07 -19.54 9.95
CA ALA A 783 35.63 -19.67 8.55
C ALA A 783 34.72 -18.52 8.10
N GLU A 784 33.93 -17.97 9.03
CA GLU A 784 32.99 -16.87 8.78
C GLU A 784 33.61 -15.47 8.99
N ALA A 785 34.88 -15.39 9.41
CA ALA A 785 35.53 -14.11 9.68
C ALA A 785 35.61 -13.22 8.44
N THR A 786 35.29 -11.95 8.64
CA THR A 786 35.51 -10.89 7.65
C THR A 786 36.63 -9.97 8.11
N SER A 787 37.38 -9.42 7.15
CA SER A 787 38.48 -8.48 7.33
C SER A 787 38.09 -7.09 6.83
N LEU A 788 38.29 -6.07 7.68
CA LEU A 788 38.08 -4.66 7.32
C LEU A 788 39.01 -4.21 6.18
N SER A 789 40.28 -4.62 6.19
CA SER A 789 41.22 -4.24 5.13
C SER A 789 40.79 -4.75 3.76
N ARG A 790 40.29 -6.00 3.68
CA ARG A 790 39.75 -6.54 2.43
C ARG A 790 38.46 -5.83 1.99
N LEU A 791 37.64 -5.35 2.93
CA LEU A 791 36.49 -4.49 2.60
C LEU A 791 36.96 -3.15 2.01
N CYS A 792 38.00 -2.53 2.59
CA CYS A 792 38.59 -1.31 2.02
C CYS A 792 39.17 -1.55 0.62
N ASP A 793 39.81 -2.69 0.38
CA ASP A 793 40.33 -3.05 -0.94
C ASP A 793 39.19 -3.23 -1.96
N ALA A 794 38.09 -3.89 -1.58
CA ALA A 794 36.89 -3.98 -2.41
C ALA A 794 36.28 -2.59 -2.70
N ALA A 795 36.27 -1.67 -1.74
CA ALA A 795 35.78 -0.31 -1.95
C ALA A 795 36.68 0.49 -2.91
N ARG A 796 38.00 0.34 -2.80
CA ARG A 796 38.97 0.92 -3.74
C ARG A 796 38.76 0.37 -5.16
N ALA A 797 38.61 -0.95 -5.31
CA ALA A 797 38.34 -1.57 -6.60
C ALA A 797 37.01 -1.11 -7.21
N ALA A 798 35.95 -1.05 -6.40
CA ALA A 798 34.64 -0.53 -6.80
C ALA A 798 34.71 0.92 -7.30
N ALA A 799 35.41 1.81 -6.58
CA ALA A 799 35.59 3.20 -7.00
C ALA A 799 36.33 3.31 -8.33
N VAL A 800 37.38 2.50 -8.55
CA VAL A 800 38.07 2.42 -9.85
C VAL A 800 37.11 1.98 -10.96
N SER A 801 36.28 0.96 -10.70
CA SER A 801 35.29 0.46 -11.68
C SER A 801 34.24 1.51 -12.06
N GLN A 802 33.89 2.41 -11.13
CA GLN A 802 32.92 3.48 -11.32
C GLN A 802 33.57 4.83 -11.70
N GLN A 803 34.89 4.86 -11.93
CA GLN A 803 35.65 6.07 -12.27
C GLN A 803 35.52 7.19 -11.23
N VAL A 804 35.41 6.82 -9.96
CA VAL A 804 35.32 7.75 -8.82
C VAL A 804 36.71 7.91 -8.19
N ALA A 805 37.15 9.15 -7.99
CA ALA A 805 38.50 9.44 -7.49
C ALA A 805 38.78 8.92 -6.07
N ARG A 806 37.74 8.85 -5.22
CA ARG A 806 37.81 8.35 -3.85
C ARG A 806 36.52 7.61 -3.51
N HIS A 807 36.63 6.42 -2.93
CA HIS A 807 35.47 5.65 -2.51
C HIS A 807 34.68 6.34 -1.38
N HIS A 808 33.39 6.05 -1.29
CA HIS A 808 32.48 6.55 -0.24
C HIS A 808 32.19 5.53 0.87
N PHE A 809 32.94 4.43 0.92
CA PHE A 809 32.96 3.53 2.07
C PHE A 809 33.48 4.27 3.30
N ALA A 810 32.61 4.52 4.28
CA ALA A 810 32.91 5.40 5.41
C ALA A 810 32.44 4.87 6.77
N VAL A 811 31.65 3.79 6.82
CA VAL A 811 31.03 3.31 8.06
C VAL A 811 31.17 1.80 8.23
N LEU A 812 31.56 1.37 9.43
CA LEU A 812 31.55 -0.03 9.83
C LEU A 812 30.66 -0.16 11.07
N GLN A 813 29.70 -1.09 11.04
CA GLN A 813 28.96 -1.50 12.21
C GLN A 813 29.40 -2.90 12.66
N CYS A 814 29.75 -3.05 13.94
CA CYS A 814 30.22 -4.33 14.50
C CYS A 814 29.77 -4.53 15.95
N PRO A 815 29.65 -5.79 16.43
CA PRO A 815 29.33 -6.07 17.82
C PRO A 815 30.47 -5.65 18.74
N MET A 816 30.13 -4.94 19.82
CA MET A 816 31.06 -4.67 20.91
C MET A 816 30.32 -4.43 22.23
N ASN A 817 30.79 -5.09 23.29
CA ASN A 817 30.35 -4.86 24.67
C ASN A 817 31.47 -5.29 25.64
N LEU A 818 31.18 -5.30 26.95
CA LEU A 818 32.19 -5.64 27.97
C LEU A 818 32.78 -7.05 27.83
N TYR A 819 32.07 -7.99 27.20
CA TYR A 819 32.58 -9.34 26.90
C TYR A 819 33.14 -9.45 25.47
N GLU A 820 32.50 -8.78 24.52
CA GLU A 820 32.85 -8.80 23.10
C GLU A 820 33.79 -7.64 22.74
N ALA A 821 35.04 -7.69 23.23
CA ALA A 821 36.04 -6.64 23.00
C ALA A 821 36.82 -6.79 21.67
N GLY A 822 36.38 -7.68 20.78
CA GLY A 822 37.15 -8.16 19.63
C GLY A 822 37.73 -7.04 18.75
N ALA A 823 36.94 -5.99 18.50
CA ALA A 823 37.35 -4.83 17.70
C ALA A 823 38.61 -4.10 18.24
N LEU A 824 38.86 -4.17 19.55
CA LEU A 824 39.95 -3.49 20.25
C LEU A 824 41.15 -4.40 20.56
N VAL A 825 40.93 -5.71 20.70
CA VAL A 825 41.94 -6.63 21.26
C VAL A 825 42.35 -7.76 20.31
N THR A 826 41.59 -8.01 19.25
CA THR A 826 41.88 -9.11 18.32
C THR A 826 42.54 -8.55 17.06
N PRO A 827 43.84 -8.79 16.84
CA PRO A 827 44.49 -8.46 15.58
C PRO A 827 43.98 -9.44 14.52
N ASN A 828 43.18 -8.94 13.57
CA ASN A 828 42.54 -9.78 12.55
C ASN A 828 42.46 -9.11 11.16
N THR A 829 43.01 -7.91 11.05
CA THR A 829 42.97 -7.09 9.85
C THR A 829 44.29 -6.32 9.72
N GLY A 830 44.44 -5.50 8.68
CA GLY A 830 45.69 -4.78 8.42
C GLY A 830 46.72 -5.63 7.70
N VAL A 831 47.94 -5.10 7.59
CA VAL A 831 49.06 -5.81 6.95
C VAL A 831 49.38 -7.06 7.78
N ASP A 832 49.42 -8.22 7.13
CA ASP A 832 49.66 -9.53 7.76
C ASP A 832 48.71 -9.87 8.93
N GLN A 833 47.54 -9.24 9.00
CA GLN A 833 46.53 -9.43 10.07
C GLN A 833 47.01 -9.04 11.48
N HIS A 834 47.99 -8.13 11.59
CA HIS A 834 48.55 -7.70 12.88
C HIS A 834 47.87 -6.50 13.54
N GLU A 835 46.86 -5.91 12.89
CA GLU A 835 46.14 -4.75 13.39
C GLU A 835 44.70 -5.11 13.80
N THR A 836 44.18 -4.37 14.77
CA THR A 836 42.79 -4.49 15.21
C THR A 836 41.86 -3.69 14.30
N VAL A 837 40.56 -4.02 14.34
CA VAL A 837 39.53 -3.31 13.57
C VAL A 837 39.52 -1.81 13.85
N LEU A 838 39.65 -1.41 15.12
CA LEU A 838 39.63 0.01 15.51
C LEU A 838 40.87 0.77 15.01
N GLU A 839 42.06 0.15 15.01
CA GLU A 839 43.28 0.77 14.48
C GLU A 839 43.18 1.03 12.98
N VAL A 840 42.74 0.02 12.20
CA VAL A 840 42.54 0.17 10.76
C VAL A 840 41.43 1.17 10.46
N ALA A 841 40.30 1.12 11.17
CA ALA A 841 39.21 2.07 10.96
C ALA A 841 39.65 3.53 11.22
N GLN A 842 40.46 3.77 12.26
CA GLN A 842 41.02 5.10 12.51
C GLN A 842 41.95 5.56 11.38
N ARG A 843 42.85 4.68 10.91
CA ARG A 843 43.77 4.99 9.81
C ARG A 843 43.04 5.32 8.51
N GLU A 844 42.02 4.54 8.15
CA GLU A 844 41.25 4.73 6.92
C GLU A 844 40.15 5.82 7.06
N GLY A 845 39.93 6.35 8.26
CA GLY A 845 38.91 7.37 8.53
C GLY A 845 37.48 6.85 8.52
N ILE A 846 37.28 5.59 8.90
CA ILE A 846 35.97 4.92 8.94
C ILE A 846 35.32 5.14 10.31
N ALA A 847 34.04 5.55 10.31
CA ALA A 847 33.24 5.67 11.53
C ALA A 847 32.81 4.27 12.00
N VAL A 848 33.20 3.89 13.23
CA VAL A 848 32.80 2.60 13.82
C VAL A 848 31.56 2.79 14.71
N LEU A 849 30.49 2.10 14.36
CA LEU A 849 29.25 2.04 15.15
C LEU A 849 29.17 0.70 15.86
N VAL A 850 29.14 0.72 17.18
CA VAL A 850 29.07 -0.54 17.93
C VAL A 850 27.62 -0.89 18.24
N ASN A 851 27.20 -2.11 17.89
CA ASN A 851 25.88 -2.64 18.22
C ASN A 851 25.96 -3.69 19.34
N ARG A 852 24.78 -4.08 19.86
CA ARG A 852 24.63 -4.98 21.03
C ARG A 852 25.38 -4.51 22.29
N PRO A 853 25.40 -3.20 22.63
CA PRO A 853 26.23 -2.70 23.72
C PRO A 853 25.85 -3.25 25.10
N LEU A 854 24.59 -3.69 25.25
CA LEU A 854 24.02 -4.15 26.52
C LEU A 854 23.50 -5.59 26.46
N ASN A 855 23.73 -6.30 25.36
CA ASN A 855 23.32 -7.70 25.17
C ASN A 855 24.58 -8.51 24.85
N ALA A 856 25.28 -8.96 25.88
CA ALA A 856 26.53 -9.70 25.71
C ALA A 856 26.29 -11.18 25.41
N MET A 857 27.14 -11.77 24.58
CA MET A 857 27.18 -13.21 24.32
C MET A 857 28.53 -13.78 24.79
N PRO A 858 28.67 -14.20 26.07
CA PRO A 858 29.92 -14.75 26.58
C PRO A 858 30.23 -16.10 25.90
N THR A 859 31.45 -16.27 25.40
CA THR A 859 31.87 -17.45 24.60
C THR A 859 31.80 -18.81 25.34
N ASN A 860 31.46 -18.84 26.64
CA ASN A 860 31.41 -20.05 27.47
C ASN A 860 30.08 -20.26 28.22
N MET A 861 29.06 -19.41 28.01
CA MET A 861 27.74 -19.55 28.66
C MET A 861 26.63 -19.62 27.61
N SER A 862 25.77 -20.64 27.68
CA SER A 862 24.60 -20.76 26.82
C SER A 862 23.53 -19.73 27.20
N GLY A 863 23.68 -18.47 26.74
CA GLY A 863 22.69 -17.42 26.95
C GLY A 863 23.22 -16.01 26.72
N VAL A 864 22.30 -15.09 26.39
CA VAL A 864 22.58 -13.65 26.39
C VAL A 864 22.70 -13.18 27.83
N VAL A 865 23.56 -12.19 28.07
CA VAL A 865 23.70 -11.51 29.36
C VAL A 865 23.38 -10.03 29.16
N ARG A 866 22.27 -9.57 29.74
CA ARG A 866 21.95 -8.14 29.79
C ARG A 866 22.91 -7.40 30.72
N LEU A 867 23.55 -6.35 30.21
CA LEU A 867 24.40 -5.45 31.00
C LEU A 867 23.60 -4.29 31.59
N ALA A 868 22.52 -4.58 32.32
CA ALA A 868 21.65 -3.56 32.93
C ALA A 868 21.20 -3.98 34.32
N ASP A 869 20.78 -3.00 35.13
CA ASP A 869 20.17 -3.29 36.43
C ASP A 869 18.70 -3.66 36.27
N PHE A 870 18.26 -4.60 37.10
CA PHE A 870 16.88 -5.07 37.08
C PHE A 870 16.17 -4.67 38.39
N PRO A 871 15.18 -3.75 38.34
CA PRO A 871 14.39 -3.45 39.53
C PRO A 871 13.59 -4.68 39.95
N LEU A 872 13.45 -4.91 41.26
CA LEU A 872 12.55 -5.94 41.78
C LEU A 872 11.15 -5.33 41.89
N GLU A 873 10.28 -5.72 40.97
CA GLU A 873 8.87 -5.33 40.98
C GLU A 873 8.01 -6.40 41.69
N GLY A 874 6.93 -5.96 42.33
CA GLY A 874 5.96 -6.84 43.01
C GLY A 874 6.36 -7.33 44.40
N ASP A 875 5.42 -7.99 45.06
CA ASP A 875 5.62 -8.63 46.37
C ASP A 875 6.09 -10.10 46.20
N PRO A 876 6.80 -10.67 47.19
CA PRO A 876 7.12 -12.10 47.19
C PRO A 876 5.85 -12.95 47.11
N VAL A 877 5.83 -13.90 46.16
CA VAL A 877 4.70 -14.82 45.98
C VAL A 877 5.09 -16.18 46.54
N ASP A 878 4.24 -16.74 47.41
CA ASP A 878 4.32 -18.16 47.77
C ASP A 878 3.85 -18.98 46.56
N PHE A 879 4.82 -19.40 45.74
CA PHE A 879 4.58 -20.09 44.48
C PHE A 879 3.72 -21.35 44.67
N ASP A 880 3.98 -22.16 45.69
CA ASP A 880 3.29 -23.43 45.90
C ASP A 880 1.83 -23.19 46.32
N ARG A 881 1.59 -22.19 47.17
CA ARG A 881 0.22 -21.78 47.52
C ARG A 881 -0.52 -21.22 46.32
N GLN A 882 0.10 -20.33 45.55
CA GLN A 882 -0.54 -19.70 44.40
C GLN A 882 -0.81 -20.71 43.27
N CYS A 883 0.10 -21.65 43.04
CA CYS A 883 -0.06 -22.74 42.08
C CYS A 883 -1.26 -23.63 42.45
N ARG A 884 -1.50 -23.90 43.75
CA ARG A 884 -2.71 -24.61 44.20
C ARG A 884 -3.99 -23.83 43.92
N THR A 885 -3.98 -22.51 44.08
CA THR A 885 -5.13 -21.65 43.74
C THR A 885 -5.45 -21.70 42.24
N VAL A 886 -4.42 -21.62 41.39
CA VAL A 886 -4.57 -21.74 39.93
C VAL A 886 -5.07 -23.14 39.56
N ALA A 887 -4.52 -24.20 40.15
CA ALA A 887 -4.95 -25.58 39.91
C ALA A 887 -6.45 -25.82 40.22
N ALA A 888 -6.95 -25.23 41.32
CA ALA A 888 -8.36 -25.35 41.69
C ALA A 888 -9.29 -24.71 40.65
N LEU A 889 -8.89 -23.58 40.06
CA LEU A 889 -9.65 -22.90 39.01
C LEU A 889 -9.55 -23.64 37.67
N GLU A 890 -8.39 -24.21 37.32
CA GLU A 890 -8.25 -25.05 36.11
C GLU A 890 -9.13 -26.31 36.19
N GLU A 891 -9.25 -26.90 37.37
CA GLU A 891 -10.14 -28.05 37.60
C GLU A 891 -11.63 -27.65 37.53
N GLU A 892 -11.98 -26.45 38.01
CA GLU A 892 -13.33 -25.89 37.85
C GLU A 892 -13.68 -25.72 36.37
N TYR A 893 -12.77 -25.17 35.56
CA TYR A 893 -12.95 -25.04 34.10
C TYR A 893 -13.15 -26.40 33.44
N ARG A 894 -12.30 -27.38 33.77
CA ARG A 894 -12.34 -28.73 33.20
C ARG A 894 -13.68 -29.42 33.44
N LYS A 895 -14.30 -29.18 34.59
CA LYS A 895 -15.60 -29.79 34.96
C LYS A 895 -16.81 -29.03 34.43
N ALA A 896 -16.78 -27.70 34.47
CA ALA A 896 -17.96 -26.88 34.22
C ALA A 896 -18.05 -26.35 32.78
N ILE A 897 -16.91 -26.04 32.15
CA ILE A 897 -16.88 -25.28 30.88
C ILE A 897 -16.36 -26.15 29.73
N ALA A 898 -15.29 -26.92 29.95
CA ALA A 898 -14.69 -27.76 28.91
C ALA A 898 -15.67 -28.75 28.23
N PRO A 899 -16.64 -29.38 28.93
CA PRO A 899 -17.60 -30.29 28.30
C PRO A 899 -18.56 -29.63 27.30
N ALA A 900 -18.72 -28.31 27.35
CA ALA A 900 -19.61 -27.57 26.45
C ALA A 900 -18.95 -27.23 25.09
N LEU A 901 -17.66 -27.53 24.92
CA LEU A 901 -16.90 -27.21 23.72
C LEU A 901 -16.83 -28.40 22.76
N GLN A 902 -17.21 -28.20 21.49
CA GLN A 902 -17.07 -29.23 20.46
C GLN A 902 -15.60 -29.37 20.02
N HIS A 903 -15.06 -30.59 20.05
CA HIS A 903 -13.72 -30.89 19.59
C HIS A 903 -13.75 -31.49 18.17
N SER A 904 -13.10 -30.84 17.20
CA SER A 904 -13.08 -31.24 15.79
C SER A 904 -12.12 -32.39 15.47
N GLY A 905 -11.41 -32.94 16.46
CA GLY A 905 -10.48 -34.08 16.31
C GLY A 905 -9.08 -33.73 15.80
N GLN A 906 -8.78 -32.45 15.58
CA GLN A 906 -7.42 -31.95 15.33
C GLN A 906 -7.00 -30.95 16.42
N GLY A 907 -5.81 -31.12 17.00
CA GLY A 907 -5.24 -30.22 18.01
C GLY A 907 -5.48 -30.65 19.46
N MET A 908 -5.21 -29.73 20.40
CA MET A 908 -5.33 -29.96 21.85
C MET A 908 -6.79 -30.14 22.27
N ALA A 909 -7.06 -31.07 23.19
CA ALA A 909 -8.41 -31.28 23.70
C ALA A 909 -8.85 -30.07 24.57
N PRO A 910 -10.14 -29.66 24.54
CA PRO A 910 -10.61 -28.51 25.32
C PRO A 910 -10.34 -28.62 26.82
N ALA A 911 -10.31 -29.84 27.38
CA ALA A 911 -9.99 -30.10 28.79
C ALA A 911 -8.54 -29.75 29.17
N ASP A 912 -7.64 -29.62 28.19
CA ASP A 912 -6.20 -29.39 28.36
C ASP A 912 -5.78 -27.96 28.04
N PHE A 913 -6.73 -27.08 27.66
CA PHE A 913 -6.46 -25.68 27.32
C PHE A 913 -5.77 -24.90 28.44
N PHE A 914 -6.09 -25.20 29.70
CA PHE A 914 -5.50 -24.59 30.90
C PHE A 914 -4.84 -25.67 31.76
N THR A 915 -3.52 -25.77 31.68
CA THR A 915 -2.68 -26.74 32.42
C THR A 915 -1.46 -26.07 33.06
N TRP A 916 -1.52 -24.76 33.28
CA TRP A 916 -0.38 -23.98 33.77
C TRP A 916 0.05 -24.36 35.18
N ALA A 917 -0.87 -24.86 36.02
CA ALA A 917 -0.51 -25.38 37.33
C ALA A 917 0.36 -26.64 37.29
N ILE A 918 0.43 -27.34 36.15
CA ILE A 918 1.29 -28.51 35.94
C ILE A 918 2.58 -28.11 35.20
N GLU A 919 2.45 -27.26 34.18
CA GLU A 919 3.57 -26.86 33.32
C GLU A 919 4.54 -25.90 34.02
N LEU A 920 4.05 -24.88 34.74
CA LEU A 920 4.91 -23.89 35.38
C LEU A 920 5.86 -24.47 36.46
N PRO A 921 5.45 -25.43 37.32
CA PRO A 921 6.38 -26.11 38.21
C PRO A 921 7.51 -26.87 37.49
N ARG A 922 7.28 -27.41 36.28
CA ARG A 922 8.30 -28.10 35.49
C ARG A 922 9.32 -27.13 34.89
N VAL A 923 8.84 -25.94 34.50
CA VAL A 923 9.64 -24.89 33.88
C VAL A 923 10.45 -24.10 34.92
N ARG A 924 9.89 -23.85 36.11
CA ARG A 924 10.52 -23.08 37.20
C ARG A 924 12.00 -23.41 37.48
N PRO A 925 12.43 -24.69 37.63
CA PRO A 925 13.84 -25.00 37.89
C PRO A 925 14.76 -24.65 36.71
N GLN A 926 14.24 -24.59 35.49
CA GLN A 926 15.00 -24.36 34.26
C GLN A 926 15.26 -22.86 33.99
N ILE A 927 14.55 -21.96 34.69
CA ILE A 927 14.67 -20.51 34.49
C ILE A 927 16.07 -20.03 34.90
N GLN A 928 16.87 -19.56 33.95
CA GLN A 928 18.28 -19.20 34.22
C GLN A 928 18.45 -17.72 34.61
N GLY A 929 17.40 -16.91 34.43
CA GLY A 929 17.37 -15.47 34.58
C GLY A 929 16.14 -14.86 33.90
N LEU A 930 16.02 -13.53 33.94
CA LEU A 930 14.87 -12.76 33.47
C LEU A 930 14.70 -12.90 31.96
N GLU A 931 15.77 -12.89 31.18
CA GLU A 931 15.68 -13.04 29.72
C GLU A 931 15.15 -14.41 29.30
N HIS A 932 15.60 -15.48 29.97
CA HIS A 932 15.07 -16.82 29.73
C HIS A 932 13.59 -16.89 30.09
N TRP A 933 13.19 -16.24 31.20
CA TRP A 933 11.78 -16.12 31.57
C TRP A 933 10.96 -15.34 30.53
N GLU A 934 11.42 -14.19 30.08
CA GLU A 934 10.73 -13.39 29.06
C GLU A 934 10.57 -14.17 27.75
N GLN A 935 11.58 -14.97 27.34
CA GLN A 935 11.47 -15.85 26.18
C GLN A 935 10.38 -16.91 26.36
N ILE A 936 10.37 -17.62 27.48
CA ILE A 936 9.34 -18.60 27.83
C ILE A 936 7.96 -17.93 27.82
N GLU A 937 7.83 -16.76 28.45
CA GLU A 937 6.59 -16.01 28.52
C GLU A 937 6.08 -15.61 27.13
N HIS A 938 6.94 -15.06 26.26
CA HIS A 938 6.55 -14.55 24.94
C HIS A 938 6.39 -15.64 23.88
N GLN A 939 7.12 -16.75 23.95
CA GLN A 939 7.10 -17.78 22.92
C GLN A 939 6.15 -18.94 23.24
N MET A 940 5.94 -19.21 24.53
CA MET A 940 5.12 -20.34 24.96
C MET A 940 3.84 -19.88 25.66
N ILE A 941 3.95 -19.01 26.68
CA ILE A 941 2.82 -18.72 27.57
C ILE A 941 1.81 -17.77 26.91
N ALA A 942 2.25 -16.59 26.47
CA ALA A 942 1.38 -15.55 25.92
C ALA A 942 0.70 -15.98 24.60
N PRO A 943 1.38 -16.63 23.63
CA PRO A 943 0.72 -17.08 22.40
C PRO A 943 -0.35 -18.14 22.68
N HIS A 944 -0.05 -19.11 23.55
CA HIS A 944 -1.00 -20.17 23.93
C HIS A 944 -2.24 -19.59 24.61
N ILE A 945 -2.06 -18.71 25.61
CA ILE A 945 -3.17 -18.03 26.27
C ILE A 945 -3.99 -17.23 25.25
N ASN A 946 -3.36 -16.41 24.41
CA ASN A 946 -4.09 -15.60 23.43
C ASN A 946 -4.87 -16.45 22.42
N GLN A 947 -4.30 -17.54 21.93
CA GLN A 947 -4.95 -18.46 21.01
C GLN A 947 -6.18 -19.12 21.65
N VAL A 948 -6.02 -19.65 22.87
CA VAL A 948 -7.11 -20.28 23.62
C VAL A 948 -8.22 -19.26 23.92
N MET A 949 -7.86 -18.05 24.37
CA MET A 949 -8.82 -16.99 24.68
C MET A 949 -9.60 -16.53 23.44
N GLN A 950 -8.96 -16.40 22.28
CA GLN A 950 -9.64 -16.06 21.03
C GLN A 950 -10.56 -17.18 20.55
N ALA A 951 -10.13 -18.44 20.65
CA ALA A 951 -10.95 -19.59 20.28
C ALA A 951 -12.21 -19.67 21.15
N LEU A 952 -12.07 -19.55 22.47
CA LEU A 952 -13.20 -19.64 23.40
C LEU A 952 -14.19 -18.47 23.23
N THR A 953 -13.70 -17.26 22.93
CA THR A 953 -14.57 -16.09 22.71
C THR A 953 -15.39 -16.19 21.41
N ARG A 954 -14.89 -16.90 20.38
CA ARG A 954 -15.60 -17.05 19.09
C ARG A 954 -16.60 -18.20 19.08
N HIS A 955 -16.40 -19.22 19.91
CA HIS A 955 -17.16 -20.48 19.84
C HIS A 955 -18.20 -20.66 20.96
N LEU A 956 -18.20 -19.82 22.00
CA LEU A 956 -19.17 -19.90 23.09
C LEU A 956 -20.31 -18.88 22.90
N THR A 957 -21.55 -19.36 22.96
CA THR A 957 -22.78 -18.53 22.92
C THR A 957 -23.73 -18.93 24.05
N GLY A 958 -24.54 -17.99 24.54
CA GLY A 958 -25.54 -18.26 25.59
C GLY A 958 -24.93 -18.46 26.99
N THR A 959 -25.53 -19.33 27.80
CA THR A 959 -25.16 -19.55 29.23
C THR A 959 -23.72 -20.01 29.44
N ALA A 960 -23.15 -20.74 28.47
CA ALA A 960 -21.75 -21.16 28.52
C ALA A 960 -20.77 -19.98 28.36
N ALA A 961 -21.16 -18.92 27.65
CA ALA A 961 -20.35 -17.71 27.51
C ALA A 961 -20.32 -16.91 28.83
N GLU A 962 -21.45 -16.82 29.54
CA GLU A 962 -21.52 -16.15 30.86
C GLU A 962 -20.69 -16.88 31.93
N GLN A 963 -20.77 -18.22 31.97
CA GLN A 963 -19.95 -19.04 32.86
C GLN A 963 -18.46 -18.91 32.58
N TRP A 964 -18.09 -18.85 31.29
CA TRP A 964 -16.73 -18.61 30.85
C TRP A 964 -16.22 -17.23 31.27
N GLU A 965 -16.99 -16.16 31.09
CA GLU A 965 -16.60 -14.81 31.48
C GLU A 965 -16.38 -14.70 33.00
N ALA A 966 -17.32 -15.24 33.79
CA ALA A 966 -17.23 -15.23 35.25
C ALA A 966 -16.06 -16.07 35.80
N TRP A 967 -15.71 -17.16 35.12
CA TRP A 967 -14.52 -17.95 35.46
C TRP A 967 -13.23 -17.22 35.07
N ARG A 968 -13.15 -16.68 33.85
CA ARG A 968 -11.98 -15.95 33.33
C ARG A 968 -11.58 -14.81 34.27
N ASP A 969 -12.57 -14.03 34.72
CA ASP A 969 -12.34 -12.86 35.57
C ASP A 969 -11.76 -13.24 36.95
N ARG A 970 -11.92 -14.50 37.38
CA ARG A 970 -11.27 -15.06 38.57
C ARG A 970 -9.91 -15.70 38.24
N TYR A 971 -9.80 -16.41 37.12
CA TYR A 971 -8.59 -17.16 36.75
C TYR A 971 -7.42 -16.28 36.34
N VAL A 972 -7.65 -15.33 35.42
CA VAL A 972 -6.57 -14.51 34.84
C VAL A 972 -5.79 -13.75 35.91
N PRO A 973 -6.42 -13.08 36.90
CA PRO A 973 -5.66 -12.43 37.97
C PRO A 973 -4.78 -13.38 38.78
N GLN A 974 -5.26 -14.60 39.06
CA GLN A 974 -4.49 -15.58 39.84
C GLN A 974 -3.30 -16.15 39.06
N LEU A 975 -3.48 -16.38 37.76
CA LEU A 975 -2.38 -16.78 36.86
C LEU A 975 -1.34 -15.66 36.75
N LEU A 976 -1.76 -14.40 36.61
CA LEU A 976 -0.84 -13.26 36.54
C LEU A 976 0.00 -13.09 37.83
N ILE A 977 -0.58 -13.32 39.00
CA ILE A 977 0.18 -13.34 40.27
C ILE A 977 1.25 -14.44 40.24
N LEU A 978 0.90 -15.64 39.77
CA LEU A 978 1.83 -16.77 39.68
C LEU A 978 2.99 -16.48 38.71
N LEU A 979 2.69 -15.96 37.52
CA LEU A 979 3.67 -15.55 36.52
C LEU A 979 4.56 -14.41 37.05
N GLY A 980 3.98 -13.45 37.78
CA GLY A 980 4.71 -12.37 38.45
C GLY A 980 5.72 -12.88 39.49
N GLY A 981 5.37 -13.92 40.25
CA GLY A 981 6.27 -14.60 41.18
C GLY A 981 7.49 -15.21 40.48
N LEU A 982 7.27 -15.92 39.37
CA LEU A 982 8.36 -16.51 38.56
C LEU A 982 9.26 -15.43 37.93
N ARG A 983 8.65 -14.36 37.41
CA ARG A 983 9.39 -13.20 36.88
C ARG A 983 10.28 -12.57 37.94
N ARG A 984 9.79 -12.47 39.19
CA ARG A 984 10.58 -11.96 40.31
C ARG A 984 11.77 -12.88 40.62
N GLU A 985 11.56 -14.19 40.75
CA GLU A 985 12.66 -15.15 40.97
C GLU A 985 13.71 -15.08 39.85
N ALA A 986 13.26 -14.96 38.60
CA ALA A 986 14.13 -14.80 37.44
C ALA A 986 14.94 -13.48 37.50
N THR A 987 14.31 -12.41 37.99
CA THR A 987 14.93 -11.11 38.22
C THR A 987 15.99 -11.19 39.31
N GLU A 988 15.72 -11.88 40.43
CA GLU A 988 16.68 -12.10 41.52
C GLU A 988 17.93 -12.86 41.02
N ARG A 989 17.75 -13.93 40.23
CA ARG A 989 18.86 -14.67 39.59
C ARG A 989 19.71 -13.79 38.68
N SER A 990 19.07 -12.88 37.94
CA SER A 990 19.78 -11.95 37.03
C SER A 990 20.53 -10.86 37.80
N ARG A 991 19.94 -10.34 38.87
CA ARG A 991 20.59 -9.38 39.78
C ARG A 991 21.85 -9.94 40.43
N ALA A 992 21.85 -11.22 40.82
CA ALA A 992 23.04 -11.84 41.37
C ALA A 992 24.21 -11.84 40.37
N LYS A 993 23.94 -12.16 39.10
CA LYS A 993 24.94 -12.12 38.03
C LYS A 993 25.44 -10.70 37.75
N THR A 994 24.55 -9.72 37.65
CA THR A 994 24.94 -8.32 37.37
C THR A 994 25.67 -7.67 38.55
N ALA A 995 25.37 -8.05 39.79
CA ALA A 995 26.09 -7.60 40.98
C ALA A 995 27.57 -8.07 40.99
N MET A 996 27.83 -9.32 40.60
CA MET A 996 29.21 -9.84 40.46
C MET A 996 30.02 -9.05 39.43
N LEU A 997 29.38 -8.68 38.31
CA LEU A 997 30.02 -7.89 37.26
C LEU A 997 30.30 -6.44 37.71
N SER A 998 29.34 -5.79 38.36
CA SER A 998 29.55 -4.46 38.95
C SER A 998 30.70 -4.47 39.95
N ALA A 999 30.79 -5.48 40.82
CA ALA A 999 31.88 -5.62 41.78
C ALA A 999 33.27 -5.82 41.11
N ALA A 1000 33.32 -6.34 39.88
CA ALA A 1000 34.54 -6.46 39.09
C ALA A 1000 34.95 -5.12 38.45
N LEU A 1001 33.98 -4.33 38.00
CA LEU A 1001 34.19 -3.07 37.29
C LEU A 1001 34.49 -1.90 38.23
N ASP A 1002 33.83 -1.83 39.39
CA ASP A 1002 33.89 -0.67 40.28
C ASP A 1002 35.31 -0.25 40.70
N PRO A 1003 36.25 -1.18 41.01
CA PRO A 1003 37.63 -0.80 41.34
C PRO A 1003 38.38 -0.13 40.18
N LEU A 1004 37.98 -0.43 38.95
CA LEU A 1004 38.63 0.05 37.72
C LEU A 1004 37.97 1.33 37.17
N LEU A 1005 36.81 1.73 37.70
CA LEU A 1005 36.06 2.90 37.28
C LEU A 1005 36.40 4.14 38.15
N PRO A 1006 36.28 5.36 37.58
CA PRO A 1006 36.34 6.61 38.36
C PRO A 1006 35.31 6.61 39.50
N GLU A 1007 35.67 7.19 40.66
CA GLU A 1007 34.84 7.14 41.88
C GLU A 1007 33.39 7.61 41.64
N ALA A 1008 33.22 8.70 40.87
CA ALA A 1008 31.92 9.24 40.51
C ALA A 1008 31.02 8.26 39.72
N ARG A 1009 31.59 7.26 39.03
CA ARG A 1009 30.85 6.30 38.19
C ARG A 1009 30.64 4.93 38.86
N ARG A 1010 31.23 4.69 40.04
CA ARG A 1010 31.12 3.38 40.74
C ARG A 1010 29.70 3.08 41.21
N LYS A 1011 28.92 4.10 41.56
CA LYS A 1011 27.53 3.94 42.03
C LYS A 1011 26.48 3.99 40.92
N GLU A 1012 26.91 4.18 39.68
CA GLU A 1012 26.01 4.27 38.53
C GLU A 1012 25.45 2.91 38.13
N SER A 1013 24.40 2.92 37.32
CA SER A 1013 23.80 1.69 36.82
C SER A 1013 24.76 0.91 35.92
N LEU A 1014 24.61 -0.43 35.88
CA LEU A 1014 25.45 -1.27 35.03
C LEU A 1014 25.34 -0.88 33.54
N SER A 1015 24.15 -0.45 33.09
CA SER A 1015 23.91 0.07 31.74
C SER A 1015 24.78 1.28 31.44
N ARG A 1016 24.79 2.28 32.32
CA ARG A 1016 25.63 3.48 32.16
C ARG A 1016 27.11 3.16 32.21
N LYS A 1017 27.53 2.26 33.10
CA LYS A 1017 28.93 1.79 33.16
C LYS A 1017 29.34 1.18 31.82
N ALA A 1018 28.59 0.20 31.32
CA ALA A 1018 28.88 -0.48 30.06
C ALA A 1018 28.88 0.49 28.86
N LEU A 1019 27.85 1.33 28.72
CA LEU A 1019 27.76 2.32 27.64
C LEU A 1019 28.91 3.34 27.71
N SER A 1020 29.30 3.78 28.91
CA SER A 1020 30.39 4.74 29.09
C SER A 1020 31.76 4.16 28.71
N VAL A 1021 32.01 2.88 29.00
CA VAL A 1021 33.25 2.19 28.59
C VAL A 1021 33.32 2.11 27.06
N LEU A 1022 32.23 1.68 26.41
CA LEU A 1022 32.17 1.59 24.96
C LEU A 1022 32.34 2.95 24.30
N ALA A 1023 31.60 3.97 24.77
CA ALA A 1023 31.68 5.32 24.25
C ALA A 1023 33.08 5.93 24.44
N SER A 1024 33.81 5.53 25.50
CA SER A 1024 35.18 5.97 25.80
C SER A 1024 36.26 5.20 25.04
N THR A 1025 35.90 4.17 24.29
CA THR A 1025 36.88 3.38 23.55
C THR A 1025 37.40 4.16 22.34
N PRO A 1026 38.72 4.41 22.23
CA PRO A 1026 39.29 5.10 21.07
C PRO A 1026 38.92 4.41 19.76
N GLY A 1027 38.40 5.17 18.80
CA GLY A 1027 37.99 4.66 17.48
C GLY A 1027 36.50 4.34 17.36
N VAL A 1028 35.78 4.21 18.48
CA VAL A 1028 34.30 4.08 18.46
C VAL A 1028 33.69 5.46 18.23
N ALA A 1029 32.96 5.61 17.12
CA ALA A 1029 32.29 6.87 16.77
C ALA A 1029 30.96 7.02 17.52
N SER A 1030 30.16 5.96 17.60
CA SER A 1030 28.89 5.97 18.32
C SER A 1030 28.48 4.58 18.82
N VAL A 1031 27.86 4.54 20.00
CA VAL A 1031 27.32 3.33 20.62
C VAL A 1031 25.82 3.26 20.34
N LEU A 1032 25.37 2.23 19.61
CA LEU A 1032 23.98 2.10 19.18
C LEU A 1032 23.14 1.41 20.25
N ASN A 1033 22.28 2.17 20.93
CA ASN A 1033 21.44 1.65 22.01
C ASN A 1033 19.94 1.65 21.67
N GLY A 1034 19.27 0.53 21.95
CA GLY A 1034 17.84 0.30 21.68
C GLY A 1034 16.92 0.93 22.73
N MET A 1035 16.91 2.26 22.81
CA MET A 1035 16.20 3.03 23.83
C MET A 1035 14.68 3.08 23.57
N ARG A 1036 13.96 2.01 23.89
CA ARG A 1036 12.53 1.84 23.55
C ARG A 1036 11.55 2.66 24.42
N THR A 1037 11.99 3.19 25.57
CA THR A 1037 11.13 3.92 26.51
C THR A 1037 11.73 5.28 26.89
N ARG A 1038 10.90 6.23 27.33
CA ARG A 1038 11.39 7.56 27.76
C ARG A 1038 12.39 7.47 28.92
N ASN A 1039 12.11 6.62 29.90
CA ASN A 1039 12.99 6.40 31.04
C ASN A 1039 14.33 5.80 30.62
N TYR A 1040 14.31 4.90 29.63
CA TYR A 1040 15.55 4.30 29.12
C TYR A 1040 16.38 5.28 28.29
N VAL A 1041 15.74 6.19 27.56
CA VAL A 1041 16.43 7.32 26.92
C VAL A 1041 17.12 8.16 27.99
N GLU A 1042 16.39 8.58 29.02
CA GLU A 1042 16.94 9.39 30.11
C GLU A 1042 18.13 8.72 30.81
N ASP A 1043 18.02 7.42 31.12
CA ASP A 1043 19.12 6.65 31.72
C ASP A 1043 20.36 6.62 30.83
N SER A 1044 20.17 6.42 29.52
CA SER A 1044 21.28 6.25 28.57
C SER A 1044 21.97 7.58 28.26
N LEU A 1045 21.23 8.69 28.16
CA LEU A 1045 21.79 10.01 27.83
C LEU A 1045 22.69 10.59 28.92
N ALA A 1046 22.61 10.07 30.16
CA ALA A 1046 23.49 10.48 31.24
C ALA A 1046 24.99 10.38 30.87
N ILE A 1047 25.37 9.39 30.05
CA ILE A 1047 26.77 9.17 29.65
C ILE A 1047 27.31 10.30 28.75
N LEU A 1048 26.44 11.04 28.04
CA LEU A 1048 26.87 12.12 27.14
C LEU A 1048 27.44 13.32 27.91
N LYS A 1049 27.17 13.40 29.22
CA LYS A 1049 27.74 14.42 30.12
C LYS A 1049 29.12 14.04 30.65
N TRP A 1050 29.57 12.81 30.41
CA TRP A 1050 30.77 12.28 31.03
C TRP A 1050 31.99 12.41 30.11
N GLU A 1051 33.11 12.87 30.67
CA GLU A 1051 34.38 12.89 29.96
C GLU A 1051 34.81 11.46 29.56
N PRO A 1052 35.36 11.25 28.34
CA PRO A 1052 35.94 9.97 27.97
C PRO A 1052 36.94 9.47 29.02
N MET A 1053 36.91 8.17 29.32
CA MET A 1053 37.93 7.58 30.17
C MET A 1053 39.28 7.54 29.43
N PRO A 1054 40.41 7.87 30.08
CA PRO A 1054 41.73 7.88 29.44
C PRO A 1054 42.23 6.47 29.11
N THR A 1055 41.84 5.44 29.87
CA THR A 1055 42.24 4.04 29.67
C THR A 1055 41.05 3.10 29.84
N VAL A 1056 40.70 2.36 28.78
CA VAL A 1056 39.57 1.40 28.80
C VAL A 1056 39.99 -0.07 28.72
N ARG A 1057 41.19 -0.38 28.21
CA ARG A 1057 41.66 -1.77 28.00
C ARG A 1057 41.61 -2.64 29.27
N PRO A 1058 42.04 -2.16 30.47
CA PRO A 1058 41.93 -2.95 31.70
C PRO A 1058 40.49 -3.32 32.10
N LEU A 1059 39.49 -2.51 31.70
CA LEU A 1059 38.08 -2.78 32.00
C LEU A 1059 37.57 -3.99 31.20
N TYR A 1060 37.95 -4.12 29.94
CA TYR A 1060 37.62 -5.29 29.11
C TYR A 1060 38.34 -6.55 29.60
N GLU A 1061 39.62 -6.44 29.97
CA GLU A 1061 40.41 -7.57 30.48
C GLU A 1061 39.90 -8.06 31.85
N GLY A 1062 39.55 -7.14 32.75
CA GLY A 1062 39.00 -7.47 34.07
C GLY A 1062 37.66 -8.22 34.00
N VAL A 1063 36.83 -7.93 33.00
CA VAL A 1063 35.59 -8.67 32.75
C VAL A 1063 35.84 -10.03 32.10
N ARG A 1064 36.74 -10.14 31.11
CA ARG A 1064 37.07 -11.43 30.45
C ARG A 1064 37.72 -12.46 31.38
N SER A 1065 38.39 -12.01 32.44
CA SER A 1065 39.05 -12.87 33.44
C SER A 1065 38.12 -13.53 34.47
N ARG A 1066 36.82 -13.18 34.47
CA ARG A 1066 35.81 -13.64 35.43
C ARG A 1066 34.64 -14.29 34.69
#